data_AF-A0A8C6HR44-F1
#
_entry.id   AF-A0A8C6HR44-F1
#
_cell.length_a   1.000
_cell.length_b   1.000
_cell.length_c   1.000
_cell.angle_alpha   90.00
_cell.angle_beta   90.00
_cell.angle_gamma   90.00
#
_symmetry.space_group_name_H-M   'P 1'
#
loop_
_entity.id
_entity.type
_entity.pdbx_description
1 polymer ?
#
loop_
_entity_poly.entity_id
_entity_poly.type
_entity_poly.pdbx_seq_one_letter_code
_entity_poly.pdbx_strand_id
1 'polypeptide(L)'
;LCGTKLGCGEGGCGACTVMISKYDRLRNKIVHFSVNACLTPICSLHHVAVTTVEGIGNTKKLHPVQERIAKSHGSQCGFCTPGIVMSMYTLLRNKPEPTVEEIENAFQGNLCRCTGYRPILQGFRTFAKDGGCCGGSGNNPNCCMSQTKDQTIAPSSSLFNPEDFKPLDPTQEPIFPPELLRLKDTPRKTLRFEGERVTWIQVSTMEELLDLKAQHPDAKLVVGNTEIGIEMKFKNMLFPLIICPAWILELTSVAHGPEGISFGAACPLSLVESVLVDAIATLPEQRTEVFRGVMEQLRWFAGKQVKSVASIGGNIITASPISDLNPVLMASRAKLTLASRGTKRTVWMDHTFFPGYRRTLLSPEEILVSIVIPYSRKGEFFSAFKQASRREDDIAKVTSGMRVLFKPGTTEVQELSLCFGGMADRTVSALKTTPKQLSKSWNEELLQDVCAGLAEELHLAPDAPGGMVEFRRTLTLSFFFKFYLTVLQKLGRADLEGMCGKLDPTFASATLLFQKDPPANVQLFQEVPKGQSEEDMVGRPMPHLAADMQASGEAVYCDDIPRYENELSLRLVTSTRAHAKITWSPEVTMNNKGFFEERVISDYRLATTAGISLYRSGLIRGLSLLPPGELYIGGQEHFYLETHCTIAVPKGEAGEMELFVSTQNTMKTQSFIAKMLGVPDNRIVVRVKRMGGGFGGKETRSTLISTAVALAAYKTGRPVRCMLDRDEDMLITGGRHPFLAKYKVGFMKTGTIVALEVAHFSNGGNSEDLSRSIMERAVFHMDNAYKIPNIRGTGRICKTNLPSNTAFRGFGGPQGMLIAEYWMSEVAVTCGLPAEEVRRKNMYKEGDLTHFNQKLEGFTLPRCWDECIASSQYQARKMEVEKFNRENCWKKRGLCIIPTKFGISFTLSFLNQGGALVHVYTDGSVLLTHGGTEMGQGLHTKMVQVASRALKIPTSKIHITETSTNTVPNTSPTAASASADLNGQAIYEACQTILKRLEPFKKKNPSGSWESWVSLSWSKTPNLGYSFETNSGNPFHYFSYGVACSEVEIDCLTGDHKNLRTDIVMDVGSSLNPAIDIGQVEGAFVQGLGLFTMEELHYSPEGSLHTRGPSTYKIPAFGSIPIEFRVSLLRDCPNKRAIYASKAVGEPPLFLASSIFFAIKDAIRAARAQHGDSNAKQLFQLDSPATPEKIRNACVDQFTTLVGYLDKFPPHPGMDRVNI
;
A
#
# COMPACT_ATOMS: atom_id res chain seq x y z
N LEU A 1 11.67 -19.27 -15.55
CA LEU A 1 12.16 -18.53 -14.37
C LEU A 1 10.96 -17.81 -13.78
N CYS A 2 10.33 -18.41 -12.78
CA CYS A 2 9.08 -17.90 -12.21
C CYS A 2 9.32 -17.09 -10.94
N GLY A 3 10.56 -16.88 -10.50
CA GLY A 3 10.87 -16.07 -9.31
C GLY A 3 10.42 -14.62 -9.44
N THR A 4 10.54 -14.03 -10.63
CA THR A 4 9.97 -12.70 -10.96
C THR A 4 8.45 -12.79 -11.11
N LYS A 5 7.69 -11.93 -10.43
CA LYS A 5 6.23 -12.07 -10.29
C LYS A 5 5.42 -10.97 -10.99
N LEU A 6 4.20 -11.29 -11.43
CA LEU A 6 3.22 -10.31 -11.90
C LEU A 6 2.30 -9.87 -10.75
N GLY A 7 2.37 -8.60 -10.36
CA GLY A 7 1.48 -8.02 -9.34
C GLY A 7 0.48 -6.97 -9.85
N CYS A 8 0.80 -6.27 -10.95
CA CYS A 8 -0.08 -5.23 -11.52
C CYS A 8 0.00 -5.02 -13.03
N GLY A 9 1.15 -5.22 -13.67
CA GLY A 9 1.33 -4.97 -15.11
C GLY A 9 1.52 -3.50 -15.51
N GLU A 10 1.46 -2.56 -14.56
CA GLU A 10 1.60 -1.12 -14.82
C GLU A 10 2.80 -0.45 -14.12
N GLY A 11 3.73 -1.23 -13.58
CA GLY A 11 5.00 -0.73 -13.04
C GLY A 11 4.98 -0.16 -11.60
N GLY A 12 3.80 -0.01 -10.98
CA GLY A 12 3.65 0.59 -9.64
C GLY A 12 3.77 -0.36 -8.43
N CYS A 13 4.06 -1.65 -8.61
CA CYS A 13 4.21 -2.60 -7.48
C CYS A 13 5.61 -3.16 -7.29
N GLY A 14 6.46 -3.13 -8.31
CA GLY A 14 7.84 -3.66 -8.25
C GLY A 14 7.97 -5.17 -8.08
N ALA A 15 6.88 -5.95 -8.02
CA ALA A 15 6.95 -7.42 -7.89
C ALA A 15 7.71 -8.09 -9.07
N CYS A 16 7.74 -7.41 -10.21
CA CYS A 16 8.44 -7.84 -11.42
C CYS A 16 9.85 -7.22 -11.59
N THR A 17 10.43 -6.64 -10.53
CA THR A 17 11.74 -5.99 -10.63
C THR A 17 12.83 -7.00 -10.98
N VAL A 18 13.66 -6.65 -11.96
CA VAL A 18 14.88 -7.36 -12.37
C VAL A 18 16.01 -6.36 -12.56
N MET A 19 17.25 -6.83 -12.53
CA MET A 19 18.41 -5.99 -12.84
C MET A 19 18.79 -6.14 -14.31
N ILE A 20 19.10 -5.02 -14.94
CA ILE A 20 19.65 -4.93 -16.28
C ILE A 20 21.10 -4.46 -16.20
N SER A 21 21.98 -5.15 -16.91
CA SER A 21 23.38 -4.76 -17.09
C SER A 21 23.70 -4.55 -18.56
N LYS A 22 24.37 -3.46 -18.90
CA LYS A 22 24.84 -3.20 -20.27
C LYS A 22 26.19 -2.47 -20.27
N TYR A 23 26.91 -2.58 -21.38
CA TYR A 23 28.04 -1.70 -21.64
C TYR A 23 27.55 -0.36 -22.18
N ASP A 24 27.74 0.71 -21.41
CA ASP A 24 27.44 2.06 -21.83
C ASP A 24 28.60 2.59 -22.71
N ARG A 25 28.35 2.74 -24.01
CA ARG A 25 29.36 3.20 -24.98
C ARG A 25 29.74 4.66 -24.81
N LEU A 26 28.86 5.50 -24.27
CA LEU A 26 29.13 6.92 -24.03
C LEU A 26 30.01 7.11 -22.79
N ARG A 27 29.76 6.33 -21.74
CA ARG A 27 30.52 6.37 -20.48
C ARG A 27 31.68 5.38 -20.41
N ASN A 28 31.83 4.54 -21.43
CA ASN A 28 32.85 3.51 -21.54
C ASN A 28 32.94 2.58 -20.30
N LYS A 29 31.79 2.18 -19.74
CA LYS A 29 31.71 1.32 -18.55
C LYS A 29 30.48 0.43 -18.52
N ILE A 30 30.54 -0.65 -17.74
CA ILE A 30 29.34 -1.44 -17.41
C ILE A 30 28.47 -0.63 -16.46
N VAL A 31 27.16 -0.64 -16.70
CA VAL A 31 26.17 -0.01 -15.83
C VAL A 31 25.12 -1.03 -15.42
N HIS A 32 24.63 -0.91 -14.19
CA HIS A 32 23.62 -1.77 -13.59
C HIS A 32 22.43 -0.93 -13.16
N PHE A 33 21.21 -1.30 -13.55
CA PHE A 33 20.00 -0.57 -13.15
C PHE A 33 18.79 -1.50 -13.09
N SER A 34 17.84 -1.15 -12.24
CA SER A 34 16.64 -1.95 -12.01
C SER A 34 15.56 -1.56 -13.02
N VAL A 35 14.77 -2.52 -13.49
CA VAL A 35 13.62 -2.26 -14.38
C VAL A 35 12.41 -3.07 -13.95
N ASN A 36 11.23 -2.63 -14.36
CA ASN A 36 10.01 -3.43 -14.27
C ASN A 36 9.91 -4.35 -15.49
N ALA A 37 10.06 -5.67 -15.30
CA ALA A 37 10.02 -6.62 -16.41
C ALA A 37 8.68 -6.58 -17.17
N CYS A 38 7.56 -6.29 -16.48
CA CYS A 38 6.23 -6.23 -17.10
C CYS A 38 6.05 -5.11 -18.14
N LEU A 39 6.92 -4.09 -18.14
CA LEU A 39 6.89 -2.98 -19.09
C LEU A 39 8.10 -2.95 -20.03
N THR A 40 9.02 -3.92 -19.93
CA THR A 40 10.27 -3.92 -20.69
C THR A 40 10.13 -4.84 -21.91
N PRO A 41 10.00 -4.30 -23.15
CA PRO A 41 9.91 -5.13 -24.33
C PRO A 41 11.21 -5.89 -24.57
N ILE A 42 11.15 -7.19 -24.86
CA ILE A 42 12.36 -7.97 -25.15
C ILE A 42 13.14 -7.43 -26.36
N CYS A 43 12.46 -6.78 -27.30
CA CYS A 43 13.07 -6.15 -28.47
C CYS A 43 14.02 -4.99 -28.11
N SER A 44 13.89 -4.39 -26.92
CA SER A 44 14.81 -3.34 -26.45
C SER A 44 16.04 -3.89 -25.72
N LEU A 45 16.11 -5.20 -25.49
CA LEU A 45 17.15 -5.87 -24.69
C LEU A 45 18.28 -6.48 -25.51
N HIS A 46 18.41 -6.15 -26.79
CA HIS A 46 19.52 -6.65 -27.60
C HIS A 46 20.87 -6.17 -27.05
N HIS A 47 21.80 -7.10 -26.87
CA HIS A 47 23.12 -6.91 -26.23
C HIS A 47 23.06 -6.39 -24.79
N VAL A 48 22.13 -6.92 -24.00
CA VAL A 48 21.93 -6.60 -22.59
C VAL A 48 21.92 -7.90 -21.78
N ALA A 49 22.39 -7.85 -20.53
CA ALA A 49 22.32 -8.97 -19.59
C ALA A 49 21.22 -8.73 -18.55
N VAL A 50 20.32 -9.70 -18.39
CA VAL A 50 19.25 -9.69 -17.38
C VAL A 50 19.66 -10.56 -16.21
N THR A 51 19.47 -10.07 -14.98
CA THR A 51 19.63 -10.84 -13.76
C THR A 51 18.31 -10.86 -13.00
N THR A 52 17.79 -12.05 -12.71
CA THR A 52 16.60 -12.28 -11.90
C THR A 52 16.99 -12.75 -10.49
N VAL A 53 15.99 -12.98 -9.63
CA VAL A 53 16.21 -13.43 -8.25
C VAL A 53 16.94 -14.78 -8.19
N GLU A 54 16.68 -15.69 -9.13
CA GLU A 54 17.35 -16.98 -9.22
C GLU A 54 18.83 -16.84 -9.62
N GLY A 55 19.17 -15.73 -10.31
CA GLY A 55 20.51 -15.48 -10.84
C GLY A 55 21.52 -15.00 -9.80
N ILE A 56 21.08 -14.56 -8.62
CA ILE A 56 21.97 -14.09 -7.54
C ILE A 56 22.23 -15.16 -6.48
N GLY A 57 21.36 -16.17 -6.38
CA GLY A 57 21.43 -17.23 -5.36
C GLY A 57 20.14 -18.02 -5.25
N ASN A 58 20.21 -19.15 -4.54
CA ASN A 58 19.10 -20.06 -4.28
C ASN A 58 19.26 -20.70 -2.88
N THR A 59 18.33 -21.52 -2.43
CA THR A 59 18.39 -22.19 -1.11
C THR A 59 19.64 -23.04 -0.87
N LYS A 60 20.36 -23.48 -1.92
CA LYS A 60 21.67 -24.14 -1.76
C LYS A 60 22.78 -23.16 -1.37
N LYS A 61 22.71 -21.93 -1.88
CA LYS A 61 23.62 -20.82 -1.54
C LYS A 61 22.90 -19.49 -1.73
N LEU A 62 22.33 -18.96 -0.65
CA LEU A 62 21.66 -17.67 -0.66
C LEU A 62 22.66 -16.53 -0.80
N HIS A 63 22.29 -15.52 -1.58
CA HIS A 63 22.97 -14.23 -1.57
C HIS A 63 22.73 -13.52 -0.21
N PRO A 64 23.66 -12.70 0.31
CA PRO A 64 23.45 -11.95 1.56
C PRO A 64 22.15 -11.14 1.59
N VAL A 65 21.71 -10.57 0.47
CA VAL A 65 20.40 -9.88 0.37
C VAL A 65 19.24 -10.83 0.65
N GLN A 66 19.28 -12.05 0.09
CA GLN A 66 18.23 -13.06 0.27
C GLN A 66 18.22 -13.60 1.71
N GLU A 67 19.40 -13.88 2.26
CA GLU A 67 19.56 -14.34 3.64
C GLU A 67 19.01 -13.32 4.65
N ARG A 68 19.41 -12.05 4.51
CA ARG A 68 19.05 -11.01 5.48
C ARG A 68 17.57 -10.72 5.49
N ILE A 69 16.91 -10.60 4.32
CA ILE A 69 15.46 -10.37 4.27
C ILE A 69 14.65 -11.55 4.82
N ALA A 70 15.13 -12.78 4.64
CA ALA A 70 14.47 -13.96 5.17
C ALA A 70 14.63 -14.06 6.70
N LYS A 71 15.87 -13.98 7.19
CA LYS A 71 16.20 -14.08 8.63
C LYS A 71 15.72 -12.88 9.45
N SER A 72 15.59 -11.69 8.85
CA SER A 72 15.05 -10.50 9.53
C SER A 72 13.52 -10.46 9.59
N HIS A 73 12.85 -11.53 9.16
CA HIS A 73 11.39 -11.63 9.08
C HIS A 73 10.75 -10.63 8.10
N GLY A 74 11.53 -10.21 7.09
CA GLY A 74 11.10 -9.32 6.01
C GLY A 74 10.26 -10.01 4.92
N SER A 75 9.97 -11.30 5.06
CA SER A 75 9.10 -12.07 4.16
C SER A 75 7.97 -12.75 4.94
N GLN A 76 6.73 -12.51 4.50
CA GLN A 76 5.51 -13.16 5.01
C GLN A 76 4.89 -14.00 3.90
N CYS A 77 4.00 -13.42 3.07
CA CYS A 77 3.41 -14.17 1.95
C CYS A 77 4.44 -14.52 0.88
N GLY A 78 5.50 -13.71 0.76
CA GLY A 78 6.67 -13.92 -0.11
C GLY A 78 6.56 -13.37 -1.53
N PHE A 79 5.37 -12.97 -2.00
CA PHE A 79 5.17 -12.65 -3.42
C PHE A 79 5.89 -11.38 -3.88
N CYS A 80 6.06 -10.39 -3.00
CA CYS A 80 6.84 -9.18 -3.28
C CYS A 80 8.34 -9.34 -3.05
N THR A 81 8.76 -10.40 -2.35
CA THR A 81 10.13 -10.56 -1.86
C THR A 81 11.15 -10.60 -3.00
N PRO A 82 10.93 -11.32 -4.12
CA PRO A 82 11.84 -11.30 -5.27
C PRO A 82 12.10 -9.88 -5.82
N GLY A 83 11.05 -9.08 -6.00
CA GLY A 83 11.18 -7.71 -6.50
C GLY A 83 11.97 -6.80 -5.56
N ILE A 84 11.73 -6.93 -4.24
CA ILE A 84 12.44 -6.18 -3.20
C ILE A 84 13.92 -6.60 -3.12
N VAL A 85 14.18 -7.90 -3.19
CA VAL A 85 15.55 -8.46 -3.27
C VAL A 85 16.29 -7.86 -4.46
N MET A 86 15.67 -7.81 -5.64
CA MET A 86 16.32 -7.27 -6.83
C MET A 86 16.54 -5.76 -6.78
N SER A 87 15.66 -4.99 -6.14
CA SER A 87 15.90 -3.56 -5.88
C SER A 87 17.11 -3.35 -4.96
N MET A 88 17.19 -4.07 -3.84
CA MET A 88 18.32 -3.97 -2.91
C MET A 88 19.63 -4.46 -3.55
N TYR A 89 19.57 -5.58 -4.26
CA TYR A 89 20.72 -6.13 -4.98
C TYR A 89 21.27 -5.13 -6.00
N THR A 90 20.39 -4.51 -6.79
CA THR A 90 20.81 -3.49 -7.77
C THR A 90 21.43 -2.26 -7.11
N LEU A 91 20.93 -1.84 -5.95
CA LEU A 91 21.56 -0.78 -5.16
C LEU A 91 23.00 -1.17 -4.77
N LEU A 92 23.19 -2.35 -4.18
CA LEU A 92 24.51 -2.82 -3.75
C LEU A 92 25.51 -2.99 -4.91
N ARG A 93 25.02 -3.37 -6.09
CA ARG A 93 25.84 -3.44 -7.31
C ARG A 93 26.33 -2.07 -7.80
N ASN A 94 25.65 -0.99 -7.44
CA ASN A 94 26.08 0.38 -7.74
C ASN A 94 26.83 1.05 -6.57
N LYS A 95 26.45 0.71 -5.34
CA LYS A 95 27.03 1.25 -4.11
C LYS A 95 27.06 0.18 -3.02
N PRO A 96 28.18 -0.53 -2.84
CA PRO A 96 28.30 -1.64 -1.87
C PRO A 96 28.08 -1.23 -0.41
N GLU A 97 28.35 0.03 -0.07
CA GLU A 97 28.12 0.63 1.25
C GLU A 97 27.12 1.80 1.14
N PRO A 98 25.80 1.53 1.02
CA PRO A 98 24.79 2.57 0.90
C PRO A 98 24.53 3.30 2.22
N THR A 99 23.87 4.45 2.17
CA THR A 99 23.26 5.10 3.34
C THR A 99 21.87 4.53 3.61
N VAL A 100 21.32 4.80 4.80
CA VAL A 100 19.94 4.40 5.14
C VAL A 100 18.91 5.04 4.19
N GLU A 101 19.14 6.30 3.79
CA GLU A 101 18.27 7.01 2.85
C GLU A 101 18.29 6.37 1.45
N GLU A 102 19.47 5.96 0.96
CA GLU A 102 19.58 5.28 -0.34
C GLU A 102 18.89 3.92 -0.35
N ILE A 103 18.97 3.19 0.77
CA ILE A 103 18.23 1.93 0.96
C ILE A 103 16.73 2.19 0.85
N GLU A 104 16.19 3.17 1.57
CA GLU A 104 14.76 3.48 1.50
C GLU A 104 14.34 3.93 0.09
N ASN A 105 15.13 4.80 -0.53
CA ASN A 105 14.88 5.30 -1.88
C ASN A 105 14.93 4.20 -2.96
N ALA A 106 15.64 3.09 -2.74
CA ALA A 106 15.64 1.95 -3.64
C ALA A 106 14.27 1.25 -3.72
N PHE A 107 13.39 1.45 -2.73
CA PHE A 107 12.10 0.77 -2.64
C PHE A 107 10.89 1.66 -2.96
N GLN A 108 11.08 2.88 -3.47
CA GLN A 108 9.98 3.77 -3.88
C GLN A 108 8.98 3.08 -4.83
N GLY A 109 9.46 2.17 -5.69
CA GLY A 109 8.64 1.42 -6.65
C GLY A 109 8.25 0.01 -6.21
N ASN A 110 8.46 -0.37 -4.94
CA ASN A 110 8.13 -1.70 -4.41
C ASN A 110 7.03 -1.62 -3.36
N LEU A 111 6.00 -2.47 -3.48
CA LEU A 111 4.89 -2.53 -2.53
C LEU A 111 4.85 -3.88 -1.79
N CYS A 112 4.49 -3.83 -0.51
CA CYS A 112 4.27 -5.01 0.32
C CYS A 112 3.00 -4.84 1.16
N ARG A 113 2.07 -5.78 1.06
CA ARG A 113 0.80 -5.73 1.78
C ARG A 113 0.83 -6.41 3.16
N CYS A 114 1.92 -7.10 3.50
CA CYS A 114 1.96 -8.02 4.65
C CYS A 114 2.83 -7.52 5.82
N THR A 115 4.03 -7.01 5.54
CA THR A 115 5.09 -6.90 6.56
C THR A 115 5.04 -5.63 7.39
N GLY A 116 4.27 -4.62 6.94
CA GLY A 116 4.39 -3.27 7.47
C GLY A 116 5.77 -2.64 7.23
N TYR A 117 6.55 -3.16 6.26
CA TYR A 117 7.83 -2.66 5.76
C TYR A 117 9.02 -2.64 6.75
N ARG A 118 8.79 -2.42 8.04
CA ARG A 118 9.81 -2.31 9.10
C ARG A 118 10.86 -3.42 9.08
N PRO A 119 10.53 -4.73 9.08
CA PRO A 119 11.56 -5.79 9.14
C PRO A 119 12.45 -5.85 7.89
N ILE A 120 11.97 -5.34 6.75
CA ILE A 120 12.75 -5.26 5.49
C ILE A 120 13.80 -4.15 5.62
N LEU A 121 13.38 -2.94 6.01
CA LEU A 121 14.29 -1.81 6.21
C LEU A 121 15.31 -2.11 7.31
N GLN A 122 14.88 -2.71 8.43
CA GLN A 122 15.76 -3.05 9.54
C GLN A 122 16.76 -4.16 9.16
N GLY A 123 16.33 -5.17 8.41
CA GLY A 123 17.22 -6.21 7.88
C GLY A 123 18.27 -5.63 6.95
N PHE A 124 17.88 -4.76 6.01
CA PHE A 124 18.81 -4.17 5.04
C PHE A 124 19.65 -3.02 5.58
N ARG A 125 19.24 -2.34 6.66
CA ARG A 125 20.06 -1.35 7.38
C ARG A 125 21.42 -1.91 7.78
N THR A 126 21.55 -3.23 7.94
CA THR A 126 22.83 -3.91 8.22
C THR A 126 23.84 -3.85 7.06
N PHE A 127 23.45 -3.40 5.86
CA PHE A 127 24.38 -3.07 4.78
C PHE A 127 24.84 -1.60 4.83
N ALA A 128 24.18 -0.75 5.61
CA ALA A 128 24.46 0.68 5.60
C ALA A 128 25.74 1.03 6.36
N LYS A 129 26.50 1.99 5.84
CA LYS A 129 27.73 2.51 6.48
C LYS A 129 27.48 3.08 7.88
N ASP A 130 26.33 3.74 8.06
CA ASP A 130 25.91 4.36 9.32
C ASP A 130 24.98 3.44 10.13
N GLY A 131 24.87 2.17 9.73
CA GLY A 131 23.86 1.20 10.16
C GLY A 131 24.18 0.39 11.41
N GLY A 132 25.22 0.75 12.18
CA GLY A 132 25.52 0.11 13.46
C GLY A 132 24.31 0.09 14.39
N CYS A 133 24.29 -0.81 15.39
CA CYS A 133 23.14 -1.10 16.28
C CYS A 133 22.47 0.15 16.90
N CYS A 134 23.14 1.31 16.90
CA CYS A 134 22.64 2.60 17.36
C CYS A 134 22.98 3.81 16.46
N GLY A 135 23.14 3.63 15.15
CA GLY A 135 23.38 4.75 14.21
C GLY A 135 24.82 5.29 14.22
N GLY A 136 25.81 4.42 14.44
CA GLY A 136 27.24 4.75 14.26
C GLY A 136 27.86 5.72 15.27
N SER A 137 27.09 6.28 16.22
CA SER A 137 27.60 7.18 17.26
C SER A 137 27.50 6.53 18.64
N GLY A 138 28.66 6.17 19.21
CA GLY A 138 28.78 5.59 20.55
C GLY A 138 28.37 6.50 21.73
N ASN A 139 27.90 7.72 21.45
CA ASN A 139 27.52 8.75 22.44
C ASN A 139 26.02 9.09 22.45
N ASN A 140 25.16 8.28 21.82
CA ASN A 140 23.72 8.49 21.93
C ASN A 140 23.21 7.94 23.28
N PRO A 141 22.58 8.74 24.17
CA PRO A 141 22.07 8.27 25.46
C PRO A 141 20.97 7.18 25.35
N ASN A 142 20.43 6.98 24.14
CA ASN A 142 19.53 5.87 23.79
C ASN A 142 20.24 4.63 23.24
N CYS A 143 21.57 4.57 23.31
CA CYS A 143 22.33 3.37 22.97
C CYS A 143 22.06 2.30 24.02
N CYS A 144 21.81 1.06 23.59
CA CYS A 144 21.65 -0.09 24.49
C CYS A 144 22.87 -0.33 25.41
N MET A 145 24.01 0.31 25.14
CA MET A 145 25.23 0.26 25.94
C MET A 145 25.38 1.44 26.91
N SER A 146 24.58 2.51 26.83
CA SER A 146 24.70 3.71 27.68
C SER A 146 23.75 3.74 28.87
N GLN A 147 22.96 2.69 29.12
CA GLN A 147 22.14 2.61 30.33
C GLN A 147 23.04 2.32 31.53
N THR A 148 23.31 3.36 32.33
CA THR A 148 23.68 3.22 33.74
C THR A 148 22.73 2.24 34.43
N LYS A 149 23.30 1.38 35.29
CA LYS A 149 22.70 0.22 35.97
C LYS A 149 21.40 0.43 36.79
N ASP A 150 20.74 1.58 36.71
CA ASP A 150 19.52 1.89 37.45
C ASP A 150 18.36 2.22 36.50
N GLN A 151 17.60 1.19 36.09
CA GLN A 151 16.14 1.24 35.90
C GLN A 151 15.56 -0.15 35.56
N THR A 152 14.41 -0.46 36.16
CA THR A 152 13.77 -1.77 36.34
C THR A 152 13.06 -2.38 35.11
N ILE A 153 13.61 -2.25 33.89
CA ILE A 153 13.04 -2.88 32.69
C ILE A 153 13.89 -4.12 32.33
N ALA A 154 13.31 -5.32 32.47
CA ALA A 154 13.98 -6.56 32.09
C ALA A 154 14.32 -6.57 30.58
N PRO A 155 15.52 -7.02 30.17
CA PRO A 155 15.93 -7.02 28.76
C PRO A 155 15.06 -7.98 27.91
N SER A 156 14.61 -7.51 26.74
CA SER A 156 14.01 -8.34 25.67
C SER A 156 15.12 -8.90 24.79
N SER A 157 14.95 -10.13 24.31
CA SER A 157 15.81 -10.70 23.27
C SER A 157 15.53 -10.11 21.89
N SER A 158 16.46 -10.33 20.96
CA SER A 158 16.36 -9.87 19.57
C SER A 158 15.54 -10.83 18.72
N LEU A 159 14.82 -10.29 17.73
CA LEU A 159 14.08 -11.11 16.75
C LEU A 159 15.00 -11.87 15.79
N PHE A 160 16.19 -11.35 15.54
CA PHE A 160 17.22 -11.95 14.71
C PHE A 160 18.60 -11.48 15.18
N ASN A 161 19.65 -12.22 14.84
CA ASN A 161 21.03 -11.87 15.17
C ASN A 161 21.77 -11.40 13.91
N PRO A 162 22.15 -10.12 13.80
CA PRO A 162 22.92 -9.61 12.67
C PRO A 162 24.32 -10.21 12.54
N GLU A 163 24.91 -10.72 13.64
CA GLU A 163 26.25 -11.31 13.63
C GLU A 163 26.31 -12.63 12.84
N ASP A 164 25.16 -13.31 12.70
CA ASP A 164 25.03 -14.55 11.93
C ASP A 164 24.89 -14.31 10.41
N PHE A 165 24.91 -13.05 9.97
CA PHE A 165 24.77 -12.70 8.56
C PHE A 165 26.09 -12.82 7.83
N LYS A 166 26.06 -13.45 6.65
CA LYS A 166 27.24 -13.48 5.79
C LYS A 166 27.59 -12.05 5.34
N PRO A 167 28.89 -11.69 5.31
CA PRO A 167 29.31 -10.42 4.73
C PRO A 167 29.03 -10.39 3.22
N LEU A 168 28.88 -9.18 2.68
CA LEU A 168 28.83 -8.99 1.24
C LEU A 168 30.25 -9.11 0.67
N ASP A 169 30.44 -9.98 -0.32
CA ASP A 169 31.68 -10.07 -1.09
C ASP A 169 31.39 -9.71 -2.57
N PRO A 170 31.65 -8.45 -2.98
CA PRO A 170 31.40 -8.01 -4.35
C PRO A 170 32.21 -8.77 -5.42
N THR A 171 33.26 -9.51 -5.06
CA THR A 171 34.09 -10.27 -6.00
C THR A 171 33.43 -11.58 -6.46
N GLN A 172 32.43 -12.05 -5.73
CA GLN A 172 31.69 -13.28 -6.01
C GLN A 172 30.44 -13.05 -6.87
N GLU A 173 30.21 -11.81 -7.28
CA GLU A 173 29.06 -11.44 -8.10
C GLU A 173 29.17 -12.03 -9.52
N PRO A 174 28.05 -12.37 -10.17
CA PRO A 174 28.06 -12.83 -11.55
C PRO A 174 28.81 -11.84 -12.46
N ILE A 175 29.81 -12.35 -13.19
CA ILE A 175 30.58 -11.56 -14.15
C ILE A 175 29.67 -11.04 -15.25
N PHE A 176 29.99 -9.85 -15.76
CA PHE A 176 29.31 -9.36 -16.97
C PHE A 176 29.70 -10.26 -18.16
N PRO A 177 28.75 -10.72 -18.99
CA PRO A 177 29.03 -11.71 -20.03
C PRO A 177 30.17 -11.28 -20.97
N PRO A 178 31.28 -12.06 -21.08
CA PRO A 178 32.42 -11.68 -21.90
C PRO A 178 32.10 -11.55 -23.40
N GLU A 179 31.06 -12.23 -23.88
CA GLU A 179 30.57 -12.08 -25.24
C GLU A 179 30.02 -10.67 -25.50
N LEU A 180 29.27 -10.10 -24.55
CA LEU A 180 28.74 -8.74 -24.67
C LEU A 180 29.85 -7.68 -24.66
N LEU A 181 30.99 -7.96 -23.99
CA LEU A 181 32.16 -7.09 -24.05
C LEU A 181 32.84 -7.12 -25.42
N ARG A 182 32.88 -8.26 -26.11
CA ARG A 182 33.41 -8.35 -27.48
C ARG A 182 32.52 -7.63 -28.48
N LEU A 183 31.20 -7.74 -28.30
CA LEU A 183 30.19 -7.12 -29.18
C LEU A 183 30.13 -5.59 -29.02
N LYS A 184 30.76 -5.01 -28.00
CA LYS A 184 30.79 -3.55 -27.80
C LYS A 184 31.60 -2.82 -28.89
N ASP A 185 32.60 -3.50 -29.47
CA ASP A 185 33.51 -2.89 -30.45
C ASP A 185 32.92 -2.92 -31.87
N THR A 186 31.95 -3.80 -32.12
CA THR A 186 31.22 -3.85 -33.39
C THR A 186 30.23 -2.67 -33.46
N PRO A 187 30.19 -1.90 -34.56
CA PRO A 187 29.19 -0.86 -34.77
C PRO A 187 27.77 -1.44 -34.70
N ARG A 188 26.84 -0.70 -34.08
CA ARG A 188 25.43 -1.10 -34.05
C ARG A 188 24.84 -0.98 -35.45
N LYS A 189 24.02 -1.96 -35.83
CA LYS A 189 23.21 -1.94 -37.05
C LYS A 189 21.74 -1.82 -36.67
N THR A 190 20.95 -1.20 -37.53
CA THR A 190 19.49 -1.18 -37.38
C THR A 190 18.96 -2.61 -37.39
N LEU A 191 18.06 -2.92 -36.45
CA LEU A 191 17.41 -4.23 -36.33
C LEU A 191 15.91 -4.11 -36.59
N ARG A 192 15.32 -5.18 -37.12
CA ARG A 192 13.89 -5.30 -37.38
C ARG A 192 13.36 -6.59 -36.76
N PHE A 193 12.29 -6.48 -35.98
CA PHE A 193 11.57 -7.62 -35.42
C PHE A 193 10.10 -7.57 -35.88
N GLU A 194 9.58 -8.69 -36.35
CA GLU A 194 8.20 -8.80 -36.83
C GLU A 194 7.43 -9.77 -35.94
N GLY A 195 6.38 -9.25 -35.29
CA GLY A 195 5.41 -10.06 -34.56
C GLY A 195 4.11 -10.20 -35.35
N GLU A 196 3.11 -10.84 -34.74
CA GLU A 196 1.81 -11.08 -35.38
C GLU A 196 1.07 -9.78 -35.79
N ARG A 197 1.24 -8.70 -35.02
CA ARG A 197 0.49 -7.43 -35.20
C ARG A 197 1.35 -6.16 -35.20
N VAL A 198 2.62 -6.28 -34.84
CA VAL A 198 3.51 -5.14 -34.61
C VAL A 198 4.88 -5.42 -35.22
N THR A 199 5.40 -4.45 -35.94
CA THR A 199 6.80 -4.39 -36.38
C THR A 199 7.57 -3.45 -35.46
N TRP A 200 8.74 -3.87 -34.98
CA TRP A 200 9.67 -3.08 -34.18
C TRP A 200 10.95 -2.81 -34.97
N ILE A 201 11.35 -1.55 -35.08
CA ILE A 201 12.63 -1.14 -35.68
C ILE A 201 13.52 -0.51 -34.60
N GLN A 202 14.65 -1.14 -34.30
CA GLN A 202 15.68 -0.58 -33.42
C GLN A 202 16.67 0.19 -34.28
N VAL A 203 16.66 1.51 -34.24
CA VAL A 203 17.50 2.35 -35.10
C VAL A 203 18.87 2.61 -34.48
N SER A 204 19.92 2.60 -35.32
CA SER A 204 21.30 2.84 -34.89
C SER A 204 21.76 4.29 -35.04
N THR A 205 21.23 5.04 -35.99
CA THR A 205 21.70 6.39 -36.33
C THR A 205 20.56 7.41 -36.37
N MET A 206 20.93 8.69 -36.25
CA MET A 206 19.99 9.81 -36.35
C MET A 206 19.38 9.93 -37.75
N GLU A 207 20.17 9.69 -38.81
CA GLU A 207 19.71 9.76 -40.20
C GLU A 207 18.61 8.73 -40.46
N GLU A 208 18.84 7.46 -40.09
CA GLU A 208 17.84 6.38 -40.21
C GLU A 208 16.54 6.70 -39.45
N LEU A 209 16.65 7.29 -38.25
CA LEU A 209 15.48 7.69 -37.47
C LEU A 209 14.64 8.74 -38.20
N LEU A 210 15.29 9.78 -38.73
CA LEU A 210 14.61 10.87 -39.42
C LEU A 210 13.99 10.41 -40.75
N ASP A 211 14.69 9.54 -41.48
CA ASP A 211 14.16 8.92 -42.69
C ASP A 211 12.94 8.04 -42.40
N LEU A 212 13.01 7.20 -41.37
CA LEU A 212 11.87 6.36 -40.98
C LEU A 212 10.68 7.19 -40.49
N LYS A 213 10.92 8.31 -39.80
CA LYS A 213 9.86 9.23 -39.38
C LYS A 213 9.24 10.00 -40.54
N ALA A 214 10.00 10.32 -41.57
CA ALA A 214 9.48 10.89 -42.81
C ALA A 214 8.65 9.87 -43.61
N GLN A 215 9.11 8.62 -43.67
CA GLN A 215 8.41 7.53 -44.38
C GLN A 215 7.18 7.04 -43.62
N HIS A 216 7.24 7.02 -42.29
CA HIS A 216 6.18 6.54 -41.41
C HIS A 216 5.90 7.54 -40.27
N PRO A 217 5.20 8.66 -40.57
CA PRO A 217 4.89 9.69 -39.58
C PRO A 217 4.02 9.18 -38.42
N ASP A 218 3.24 8.12 -38.62
CA ASP A 218 2.42 7.51 -37.57
C ASP A 218 3.20 6.53 -36.66
N ALA A 219 4.42 6.14 -37.05
CA ALA A 219 5.24 5.23 -36.26
C ALA A 219 5.51 5.82 -34.87
N LYS A 220 5.25 5.02 -33.84
CA LYS A 220 5.44 5.45 -32.45
C LYS A 220 6.87 5.25 -32.00
N LEU A 221 7.42 6.30 -31.40
CA LEU A 221 8.71 6.23 -30.73
C LEU A 221 8.56 5.56 -29.37
N VAL A 222 9.37 4.54 -29.10
CA VAL A 222 9.42 3.87 -27.80
C VAL A 222 10.84 3.90 -27.27
N VAL A 223 11.03 4.50 -26.09
CA VAL A 223 12.30 4.45 -25.33
C VAL A 223 12.10 3.55 -24.10
N GLY A 224 11.53 4.10 -23.02
CA GLY A 224 11.31 3.37 -21.77
C GLY A 224 10.05 2.51 -21.73
N ASN A 225 9.13 2.69 -22.69
CA ASN A 225 7.83 2.01 -22.77
C ASN A 225 6.89 2.21 -21.56
N THR A 226 7.21 3.11 -20.63
CA THR A 226 6.45 3.36 -19.40
C THR A 226 5.11 4.06 -19.62
N GLU A 227 4.85 4.57 -20.83
CA GLU A 227 3.54 5.10 -21.24
C GLU A 227 2.91 4.19 -22.31
N ILE A 228 3.64 3.91 -23.40
CA ILE A 228 3.13 3.13 -24.53
C ILE A 228 2.71 1.71 -24.10
N GLY A 229 3.43 1.09 -23.15
CA GLY A 229 3.03 -0.19 -22.57
C GLY A 229 1.67 -0.13 -21.87
N ILE A 230 1.37 0.99 -21.19
CA ILE A 230 0.08 1.22 -20.52
C ILE A 230 -1.03 1.45 -21.57
N GLU A 231 -0.75 2.24 -22.60
CA GLU A 231 -1.71 2.50 -23.69
C GLU A 231 -2.08 1.20 -24.43
N MET A 232 -1.09 0.35 -24.71
CA MET A 232 -1.32 -0.94 -25.36
C MET A 232 -2.08 -1.92 -24.47
N LYS A 233 -1.71 -2.04 -23.19
CA LYS A 233 -2.30 -3.03 -22.27
C LYS A 233 -3.69 -2.64 -21.77
N PHE A 234 -3.88 -1.38 -21.37
CA PHE A 234 -5.06 -0.95 -20.62
C PHE A 234 -5.97 0.02 -21.40
N LYS A 235 -5.47 0.64 -22.49
CA LYS A 235 -6.29 1.52 -23.36
C LYS A 235 -6.61 0.89 -24.71
N ASN A 236 -6.26 -0.39 -24.91
CA ASN A 236 -6.51 -1.16 -26.13
C ASN A 236 -5.95 -0.49 -27.40
N MET A 237 -4.87 0.30 -27.28
CA MET A 237 -4.24 0.94 -28.42
C MET A 237 -3.30 -0.05 -29.13
N LEU A 238 -3.30 -0.05 -30.45
CA LEU A 238 -2.38 -0.84 -31.27
C LEU A 238 -1.53 0.09 -32.14
N PHE A 239 -0.22 -0.05 -32.04
CA PHE A 239 0.74 0.68 -32.86
C PHE A 239 1.43 -0.32 -33.80
N PRO A 240 1.03 -0.42 -35.08
CA PRO A 240 1.51 -1.47 -35.98
C PRO A 240 3.00 -1.33 -36.31
N LEU A 241 3.55 -0.12 -36.19
CA LEU A 241 4.97 0.16 -36.35
C LEU A 241 5.51 0.96 -35.16
N ILE A 242 6.54 0.41 -34.54
CA ILE A 242 7.29 1.05 -33.45
C ILE A 242 8.73 1.26 -33.90
N ILE A 243 9.27 2.44 -33.59
CA ILE A 243 10.68 2.78 -33.78
C ILE A 243 11.30 3.04 -32.41
N CYS A 244 12.42 2.39 -32.10
CA CYS A 244 13.14 2.59 -30.85
C CYS A 244 14.45 3.34 -31.08
N PRO A 245 14.53 4.62 -30.64
CA PRO A 245 15.70 5.46 -30.87
C PRO A 245 16.75 5.40 -29.74
N ALA A 246 16.62 4.47 -28.80
CA ALA A 246 17.40 4.44 -27.56
C ALA A 246 18.92 4.22 -27.72
N TRP A 247 19.38 3.88 -28.92
CA TRP A 247 20.80 3.65 -29.21
C TRP A 247 21.54 4.88 -29.76
N ILE A 248 20.81 5.90 -30.20
CA ILE A 248 21.35 7.07 -30.86
C ILE A 248 22.07 7.96 -29.84
N LEU A 249 23.32 8.31 -30.13
CA LEU A 249 24.20 9.01 -29.18
C LEU A 249 23.74 10.45 -28.95
N GLU A 250 23.27 11.13 -30.00
CA GLU A 250 22.74 12.48 -29.96
C GLU A 250 21.57 12.58 -28.98
N LEU A 251 20.71 11.54 -28.95
CA LEU A 251 19.55 11.47 -28.06
C LEU A 251 19.89 11.02 -26.64
N THR A 252 21.12 10.59 -26.37
CA THR A 252 21.56 10.15 -25.02
C THR A 252 22.71 11.01 -24.47
N SER A 253 23.07 12.08 -25.19
CA SER A 253 24.14 13.00 -24.83
C SER A 253 23.78 13.90 -23.65
N VAL A 254 24.80 14.34 -22.93
CA VAL A 254 24.71 15.37 -21.88
C VAL A 254 25.80 16.40 -22.15
N ALA A 255 25.44 17.68 -22.21
CA ALA A 255 26.39 18.76 -22.48
C ALA A 255 26.15 19.97 -21.58
N HIS A 256 27.21 20.46 -20.95
CA HIS A 256 27.18 21.68 -20.13
C HIS A 256 27.45 22.88 -21.04
N GLY A 257 26.43 23.71 -21.26
CA GLY A 257 26.53 24.93 -22.06
C GLY A 257 26.57 26.19 -21.19
N PRO A 258 26.73 27.38 -21.79
CA PRO A 258 26.71 28.65 -21.04
C PRO A 258 25.36 28.96 -20.40
N GLU A 259 24.27 28.52 -21.04
CA GLU A 259 22.88 28.83 -20.68
C GLU A 259 22.25 27.80 -19.73
N GLY A 260 22.84 26.61 -19.62
CA GLY A 260 22.25 25.49 -18.89
C GLY A 260 22.85 24.15 -19.29
N ILE A 261 22.20 23.06 -18.86
CA ILE A 261 22.61 21.70 -19.18
C ILE A 261 21.67 21.12 -20.23
N SER A 262 22.23 20.67 -21.35
CA SER A 262 21.50 19.99 -22.43
C SER A 262 21.45 18.49 -22.16
N PHE A 263 20.26 17.91 -22.24
CA PHE A 263 20.02 16.47 -22.17
C PHE A 263 19.40 16.01 -23.49
N GLY A 264 19.96 14.97 -24.09
CA GLY A 264 19.31 14.25 -25.19
C GLY A 264 17.95 13.67 -24.77
N ALA A 265 17.00 13.62 -25.69
CA ALA A 265 15.61 13.27 -25.38
C ALA A 265 15.42 11.83 -24.87
N ALA A 266 16.32 10.91 -25.21
CA ALA A 266 16.29 9.53 -24.74
C ALA A 266 17.05 9.31 -23.41
N CYS A 267 17.64 10.36 -22.82
CA CYS A 267 18.25 10.27 -21.49
C CYS A 267 17.20 9.81 -20.45
N PRO A 268 17.48 8.76 -19.67
CA PRO A 268 16.58 8.32 -18.62
C PRO A 268 16.52 9.35 -17.48
N LEU A 269 15.39 9.45 -16.79
CA LEU A 269 15.22 10.40 -15.69
C LEU A 269 16.24 10.21 -14.56
N SER A 270 16.69 8.97 -14.31
CA SER A 270 17.78 8.68 -13.37
C SER A 270 19.13 9.31 -13.75
N LEU A 271 19.42 9.43 -15.05
CA LEU A 271 20.60 10.14 -15.53
C LEU A 271 20.45 11.65 -15.30
N VAL A 272 19.28 12.19 -15.64
CA VAL A 272 18.95 13.60 -15.36
C VAL A 272 19.12 13.90 -13.87
N GLU A 273 18.56 13.05 -12.99
CA GLU A 273 18.69 13.13 -11.53
C GLU A 273 20.18 13.19 -11.11
N SER A 274 21.00 12.22 -11.54
CA SER A 274 22.42 12.17 -11.15
C SER A 274 23.23 13.41 -11.59
N VAL A 275 23.05 13.87 -12.83
CA VAL A 275 23.80 15.02 -13.36
C VAL A 275 23.37 16.32 -12.66
N LEU A 276 22.08 16.48 -12.37
CA LEU A 276 21.60 17.66 -11.67
C LEU A 276 22.02 17.67 -10.20
N VAL A 277 22.09 16.51 -9.53
CA VAL A 277 22.67 16.41 -8.17
C VAL A 277 24.12 16.91 -8.16
N ASP A 278 24.95 16.42 -9.09
CA ASP A 278 26.35 16.84 -9.19
C ASP A 278 26.47 18.34 -9.52
N ALA A 279 25.62 18.86 -10.40
CA ALA A 279 25.58 20.28 -10.72
C ALA A 279 25.14 21.16 -9.54
N ILE A 280 24.15 20.73 -8.75
CA ILE A 280 23.68 21.44 -7.55
C ILE A 280 24.78 21.47 -6.48
N ALA A 281 25.55 20.38 -6.34
CA ALA A 281 26.64 20.30 -5.38
C ALA A 281 27.85 21.18 -5.75
N THR A 282 28.06 21.46 -7.03
CA THR A 282 29.28 22.13 -7.53
C THR A 282 29.08 23.60 -7.93
N LEU A 283 27.86 24.00 -8.30
CA LEU A 283 27.57 25.35 -8.78
C LEU A 283 27.01 26.25 -7.67
N PRO A 284 27.17 27.59 -7.79
CA PRO A 284 26.56 28.54 -6.85
C PRO A 284 25.05 28.35 -6.76
N GLU A 285 24.49 28.51 -5.56
CA GLU A 285 23.07 28.27 -5.31
C GLU A 285 22.15 29.09 -6.22
N GLN A 286 22.54 30.32 -6.51
CA GLN A 286 21.83 31.23 -7.40
C GLN A 286 21.68 30.71 -8.84
N ARG A 287 22.55 29.81 -9.31
CA ARG A 287 22.50 29.25 -10.68
C ARG A 287 21.68 27.96 -10.78
N THR A 288 21.26 27.39 -9.65
CA THR A 288 20.72 26.03 -9.58
C THR A 288 19.28 25.98 -9.08
N GLU A 289 18.57 27.11 -9.03
CA GLU A 289 17.16 27.19 -8.60
C GLU A 289 16.25 26.26 -9.42
N VAL A 290 16.35 26.31 -10.75
CA VAL A 290 15.57 25.46 -11.66
C VAL A 290 15.94 23.99 -11.48
N PHE A 291 17.21 23.68 -11.29
CA PHE A 291 17.68 22.31 -11.10
C PHE A 291 17.11 21.70 -9.81
N ARG A 292 17.08 22.47 -8.71
CA ARG A 292 16.42 22.06 -7.47
C ARG A 292 14.91 21.85 -7.67
N GLY A 293 14.25 22.71 -8.46
CA GLY A 293 12.87 22.51 -8.85
C GLY A 293 12.64 21.18 -9.58
N VAL A 294 13.48 20.84 -10.55
CA VAL A 294 13.43 19.53 -11.24
C VAL A 294 13.68 18.37 -10.27
N MET A 295 14.68 18.50 -9.39
CA MET A 295 15.03 17.47 -8.41
C MET A 295 13.90 17.21 -7.40
N GLU A 296 13.22 18.26 -6.92
CA GLU A 296 12.08 18.09 -6.01
C GLU A 296 10.95 17.30 -6.66
N GLN A 297 10.67 17.54 -7.94
CA GLN A 297 9.68 16.75 -8.69
C GLN A 297 10.14 15.30 -8.88
N LEU A 298 11.42 15.07 -9.24
CA LEU A 298 11.98 13.73 -9.46
C LEU A 298 12.08 12.89 -8.18
N ARG A 299 12.14 13.53 -7.02
CA ARG A 299 12.16 12.85 -5.71
C ARG A 299 10.92 12.00 -5.49
N TRP A 300 9.76 12.51 -5.90
CA TRP A 300 8.44 11.89 -5.76
C TRP A 300 7.90 11.33 -7.09
N PHE A 301 8.76 11.23 -8.11
CA PHE A 301 8.41 10.69 -9.42
C PHE A 301 8.67 9.18 -9.46
N ALA A 302 7.59 8.41 -9.39
CA ALA A 302 7.61 6.96 -9.51
C ALA A 302 8.66 6.28 -8.58
N GLY A 303 9.16 5.11 -8.97
CA GLY A 303 10.31 4.43 -8.34
C GLY A 303 11.56 4.40 -9.21
N LYS A 304 12.67 3.89 -8.65
CA LYS A 304 13.96 3.74 -9.37
C LYS A 304 13.83 2.90 -10.64
N GLN A 305 12.96 1.90 -10.64
CA GLN A 305 12.67 1.03 -11.80
C GLN A 305 12.14 1.81 -13.00
N VAL A 306 11.20 2.73 -12.76
CA VAL A 306 10.60 3.57 -13.79
C VAL A 306 11.60 4.64 -14.22
N LYS A 307 12.23 5.35 -13.27
CA LYS A 307 13.21 6.41 -13.57
C LYS A 307 14.46 5.91 -14.33
N SER A 308 14.78 4.63 -14.22
CA SER A 308 15.91 4.02 -14.94
C SER A 308 15.68 3.87 -16.44
N VAL A 309 14.42 3.89 -16.89
CA VAL A 309 14.06 3.67 -18.31
C VAL A 309 13.18 4.78 -18.90
N ALA A 310 12.36 5.44 -18.09
CA ALA A 310 11.56 6.59 -18.52
C ALA A 310 12.49 7.70 -19.00
N SER A 311 12.29 8.15 -20.23
CA SER A 311 13.12 9.19 -20.85
C SER A 311 12.52 10.58 -20.64
N ILE A 312 13.36 11.62 -20.52
CA ILE A 312 12.92 13.01 -20.42
C ILE A 312 12.04 13.43 -21.62
N GLY A 313 12.42 13.04 -22.84
CA GLY A 313 11.65 13.33 -24.04
C GLY A 313 10.31 12.61 -24.08
N GLY A 314 10.27 11.34 -23.64
CA GLY A 314 9.03 10.60 -23.45
C GLY A 314 8.06 11.33 -22.52
N ASN A 315 8.52 11.81 -21.35
CA ASN A 315 7.66 12.55 -20.42
C ASN A 315 7.11 13.86 -21.03
N ILE A 316 7.93 14.59 -21.79
CA ILE A 316 7.53 15.83 -22.47
C ILE A 316 6.49 15.54 -23.56
N ILE A 317 6.77 14.62 -24.47
CA ILE A 317 5.95 14.36 -25.67
C ILE A 317 4.67 13.59 -25.34
N THR A 318 4.65 12.78 -24.27
CA THR A 318 3.39 12.21 -23.76
C THR A 318 2.38 13.30 -23.42
N ALA A 319 2.84 14.51 -23.06
CA ALA A 319 1.99 15.67 -22.82
C ALA A 319 0.81 15.37 -21.86
N SER A 320 1.10 14.58 -20.83
CA SER A 320 0.10 14.24 -19.81
C SER A 320 -0.33 15.51 -19.05
N PRO A 321 -1.63 15.71 -18.78
CA PRO A 321 -2.13 16.87 -18.03
C PRO A 321 -1.55 17.00 -16.62
N ILE A 322 -1.06 15.89 -16.08
CA ILE A 322 -0.54 15.69 -14.73
C ILE A 322 0.98 15.43 -14.75
N SER A 323 1.68 15.76 -15.84
CA SER A 323 3.14 15.66 -15.87
C SER A 323 3.74 16.55 -14.78
N ASP A 324 4.63 15.99 -13.97
CA ASP A 324 5.34 16.72 -12.92
C ASP A 324 6.48 17.59 -13.46
N LEU A 325 7.03 17.29 -14.64
CA LEU A 325 8.17 18.02 -15.22
C LEU A 325 7.72 19.12 -16.17
N ASN A 326 6.65 18.93 -16.95
CA ASN A 326 6.21 19.92 -17.92
C ASN A 326 5.89 21.30 -17.31
N PRO A 327 5.22 21.42 -16.14
CA PRO A 327 5.04 22.71 -15.47
C PRO A 327 6.36 23.39 -15.11
N VAL A 328 7.37 22.62 -14.65
CA VAL A 328 8.69 23.14 -14.29
C VAL A 328 9.46 23.62 -15.53
N LEU A 329 9.45 22.82 -16.58
CA LEU A 329 10.13 23.11 -17.84
C LEU A 329 9.48 24.29 -18.58
N MET A 330 8.15 24.43 -18.50
CA MET A 330 7.41 25.58 -19.04
C MET A 330 7.71 26.85 -18.24
N ALA A 331 7.64 26.80 -16.91
CA ALA A 331 7.86 27.97 -16.06
C ALA A 331 9.29 28.51 -16.19
N SER A 332 10.27 27.61 -16.36
CA SER A 332 11.68 27.95 -16.58
C SER A 332 12.02 28.36 -18.01
N ARG A 333 11.08 28.26 -18.97
CA ARG A 333 11.34 28.44 -20.40
C ARG A 333 12.51 27.56 -20.87
N ALA A 334 12.41 26.25 -20.69
CA ALA A 334 13.42 25.33 -21.20
C ALA A 334 13.48 25.38 -22.75
N LYS A 335 14.69 25.27 -23.33
CA LYS A 335 14.87 25.25 -24.81
C LYS A 335 14.73 23.83 -25.33
N LEU A 336 13.88 23.62 -26.33
CA LEU A 336 13.66 22.33 -27.00
C LEU A 336 14.22 22.38 -28.42
N THR A 337 15.06 21.40 -28.77
CA THR A 337 15.56 21.23 -30.14
C THR A 337 14.76 20.14 -30.85
N LEU A 338 14.08 20.51 -31.94
CA LEU A 338 13.26 19.64 -32.77
C LEU A 338 13.95 19.41 -34.11
N ALA A 339 13.81 18.22 -34.67
CA ALA A 339 14.34 17.90 -35.99
C ALA A 339 13.41 16.98 -36.77
N SER A 340 13.36 17.18 -38.09
CA SER A 340 12.85 16.22 -39.08
C SER A 340 13.92 16.03 -40.17
N ARG A 341 13.64 15.23 -41.20
CA ARG A 341 14.56 15.11 -42.33
C ARG A 341 14.77 16.48 -43.00
N GLY A 342 16.02 16.97 -42.97
CA GLY A 342 16.40 18.25 -43.58
C GLY A 342 16.00 19.51 -42.79
N THR A 343 15.36 19.39 -41.62
CA THR A 343 14.99 20.55 -40.79
C THR A 343 15.48 20.39 -39.35
N LYS A 344 15.88 21.51 -38.74
CA LYS A 344 16.24 21.59 -37.32
C LYS A 344 15.86 22.96 -36.80
N ARG A 345 15.10 23.00 -35.69
CA ARG A 345 14.68 24.26 -35.07
C ARG A 345 14.72 24.17 -33.55
N THR A 346 14.88 25.32 -32.92
CA THR A 346 14.84 25.45 -31.46
C THR A 346 13.65 26.31 -31.07
N VAL A 347 12.89 25.85 -30.10
CA VAL A 347 11.76 26.59 -29.53
C VAL A 347 11.89 26.67 -28.02
N TRP A 348 11.26 27.68 -27.43
CA TRP A 348 11.11 27.77 -25.98
C TRP A 348 9.85 27.03 -25.56
N MET A 349 9.90 26.26 -24.47
CA MET A 349 8.69 25.65 -23.92
C MET A 349 7.83 26.74 -23.27
N ASP A 350 6.65 26.96 -23.84
CA ASP A 350 5.62 27.84 -23.29
C ASP A 350 4.22 27.19 -23.43
N HIS A 351 3.17 27.94 -23.11
CA HIS A 351 1.78 27.48 -23.20
C HIS A 351 1.33 26.99 -24.58
N THR A 352 1.96 27.47 -25.67
CA THR A 352 1.64 27.09 -27.05
C THR A 352 2.22 25.73 -27.42
N PHE A 353 3.27 25.29 -26.71
CA PHE A 353 3.88 23.98 -26.94
C PHE A 353 2.90 22.83 -26.69
N PHE A 354 1.92 23.02 -25.79
CA PHE A 354 0.83 22.07 -25.52
C PHE A 354 -0.50 22.67 -25.98
N PRO A 355 -0.87 22.53 -27.28
CA PRO A 355 -2.07 23.15 -27.82
C PRO A 355 -3.39 22.47 -27.43
N GLY A 356 -3.34 21.24 -26.89
CA GLY A 356 -4.53 20.47 -26.48
C GLY A 356 -4.19 19.15 -25.82
N TYR A 357 -5.21 18.39 -25.40
CA TYR A 357 -5.05 17.10 -24.70
C TYR A 357 -4.08 16.14 -25.42
N ARG A 358 -2.98 15.80 -24.74
CA ARG A 358 -1.91 14.89 -25.22
C ARG A 358 -1.35 15.27 -26.60
N ARG A 359 -1.31 16.56 -26.93
CA ARG A 359 -0.71 17.09 -28.18
C ARG A 359 0.43 18.03 -27.87
N THR A 360 1.38 18.11 -28.81
CA THR A 360 2.52 19.03 -28.77
C THR A 360 2.61 19.83 -30.07
N LEU A 361 3.50 20.83 -30.12
CA LEU A 361 3.82 21.62 -31.32
C LEU A 361 4.51 20.84 -32.45
N LEU A 362 4.99 19.63 -32.18
CA LEU A 362 5.71 18.82 -33.18
C LEU A 362 4.81 18.42 -34.34
N SER A 363 5.32 18.50 -35.57
CA SER A 363 4.69 17.84 -36.71
C SER A 363 4.84 16.31 -36.61
N PRO A 364 4.03 15.51 -37.34
CA PRO A 364 4.12 14.05 -37.30
C PRO A 364 5.49 13.45 -37.68
N GLU A 365 6.28 14.18 -38.47
CA GLU A 365 7.63 13.80 -38.93
C GLU A 365 8.74 14.28 -37.99
N GLU A 366 8.45 15.25 -37.12
CA GLU A 366 9.42 15.80 -36.18
C GLU A 366 9.64 14.88 -34.97
N ILE A 367 10.86 14.92 -34.44
CA ILE A 367 11.24 14.31 -33.17
C ILE A 367 11.90 15.33 -32.26
N LEU A 368 11.78 15.13 -30.95
CA LEU A 368 12.51 15.90 -29.94
C LEU A 368 13.93 15.33 -29.83
N VAL A 369 14.93 16.19 -30.09
CA VAL A 369 16.35 15.80 -30.06
C VAL A 369 16.93 15.97 -28.65
N SER A 370 16.73 17.15 -28.07
CA SER A 370 17.30 17.51 -26.77
C SER A 370 16.53 18.64 -26.11
N ILE A 371 16.75 18.79 -24.81
CA ILE A 371 16.24 19.88 -23.97
C ILE A 371 17.39 20.53 -23.20
N VAL A 372 17.41 21.86 -23.15
CA VAL A 372 18.31 22.62 -22.26
C VAL A 372 17.52 23.06 -21.04
N ILE A 373 17.89 22.54 -19.88
CA ILE A 373 17.40 23.01 -18.57
C ILE A 373 18.28 24.20 -18.18
N PRO A 374 17.72 25.41 -18.02
CA PRO A 374 18.50 26.63 -17.89
C PRO A 374 19.12 26.79 -16.49
N TYR A 375 20.25 27.49 -16.42
CA TYR A 375 20.71 28.09 -15.17
C TYR A 375 19.78 29.24 -14.77
N SER A 376 19.58 29.43 -13.46
CA SER A 376 18.90 30.63 -12.95
C SER A 376 19.84 31.85 -12.93
N ARG A 377 19.25 33.02 -13.19
CA ARG A 377 19.93 34.33 -13.21
C ARG A 377 20.01 34.93 -11.80
N LYS A 378 20.83 35.97 -11.60
CA LYS A 378 20.83 36.74 -10.34
C LYS A 378 19.47 37.45 -10.15
N GLY A 379 18.88 37.35 -8.96
CA GLY A 379 17.54 37.90 -8.68
C GLY A 379 16.40 37.05 -9.25
N GLU A 380 16.71 35.86 -9.77
CA GLU A 380 15.73 34.87 -10.22
C GLU A 380 15.59 33.76 -9.18
N PHE A 381 14.34 33.42 -8.85
CA PHE A 381 14.02 32.35 -7.91
C PHE A 381 12.99 31.39 -8.50
N PHE A 382 13.07 30.14 -8.06
CA PHE A 382 12.23 29.06 -8.55
C PHE A 382 11.72 28.18 -7.41
N SER A 383 10.51 27.64 -7.56
CA SER A 383 10.01 26.54 -6.73
C SER A 383 9.13 25.61 -7.55
N ALA A 384 9.13 24.33 -7.18
CA ALA A 384 8.24 23.33 -7.73
C ALA A 384 7.45 22.68 -6.60
N PHE A 385 6.19 22.35 -6.86
CA PHE A 385 5.31 21.74 -5.89
C PHE A 385 4.52 20.60 -6.52
N LYS A 386 4.28 19.55 -5.74
CA LYS A 386 3.44 18.42 -6.09
C LYS A 386 2.59 18.05 -4.89
N GLN A 387 1.30 17.82 -5.12
CA GLN A 387 0.43 17.15 -4.15
C GLN A 387 -0.24 15.95 -4.83
N ALA A 388 -0.27 14.83 -4.13
CA ALA A 388 -0.87 13.58 -4.57
C ALA A 388 -1.70 12.94 -3.44
N SER A 389 -2.20 11.71 -3.61
CA SER A 389 -2.89 10.97 -2.53
C SER A 389 -1.91 10.25 -1.61
N ARG A 390 -0.72 9.90 -2.11
CA ARG A 390 0.45 9.41 -1.39
C ARG A 390 1.70 10.14 -1.91
N ARG A 391 2.70 10.38 -1.05
CA ARG A 391 3.96 11.04 -1.46
C ARG A 391 4.71 10.29 -2.56
N GLU A 392 4.98 9.00 -2.35
CA GLU A 392 5.81 8.22 -3.28
C GLU A 392 4.96 7.52 -4.35
N ASP A 393 5.50 7.42 -5.58
CA ASP A 393 4.93 6.65 -6.70
C ASP A 393 3.42 6.91 -6.91
N ASP A 394 3.08 8.20 -7.03
CA ASP A 394 1.71 8.65 -7.25
C ASP A 394 1.60 9.71 -8.35
N ILE A 395 0.45 9.70 -9.00
CA ILE A 395 -0.02 10.69 -9.94
C ILE A 395 -0.36 11.97 -9.15
N ALA A 396 0.14 13.11 -9.64
CA ALA A 396 -0.22 14.39 -9.05
C ALA A 396 -1.72 14.69 -9.18
N LYS A 397 -2.30 15.23 -8.12
CA LYS A 397 -3.62 15.89 -8.14
C LYS A 397 -3.48 17.31 -8.67
N VAL A 398 -2.50 18.04 -8.15
CA VAL A 398 -2.02 19.33 -8.68
C VAL A 398 -0.50 19.33 -8.60
N THR A 399 0.16 19.82 -9.64
CA THR A 399 1.62 19.95 -9.73
C THR A 399 1.96 21.28 -10.39
N SER A 400 3.04 21.93 -9.98
CA SER A 400 3.33 23.29 -10.41
C SER A 400 4.83 23.60 -10.48
N GLY A 401 5.18 24.47 -11.44
CA GLY A 401 6.46 25.17 -11.49
C GLY A 401 6.21 26.67 -11.41
N MET A 402 6.94 27.36 -10.55
CA MET A 402 6.78 28.80 -10.29
C MET A 402 8.13 29.51 -10.36
N ARG A 403 8.20 30.61 -11.11
CA ARG A 403 9.41 31.39 -11.34
C ARG A 403 9.12 32.88 -11.23
N VAL A 404 10.02 33.59 -10.55
CA VAL A 404 10.02 35.06 -10.50
C VAL A 404 11.43 35.58 -10.79
N LEU A 405 11.51 36.66 -11.56
CA LEU A 405 12.72 37.46 -11.74
C LEU A 405 12.42 38.87 -11.23
N PHE A 406 13.31 39.41 -10.41
CA PHE A 406 13.24 40.79 -9.93
C PHE A 406 14.09 41.73 -10.76
N LYS A 407 13.70 43.02 -10.82
CA LYS A 407 14.61 44.06 -11.30
C LYS A 407 15.86 44.08 -10.40
N PRO A 408 17.06 44.30 -10.95
CA PRO A 408 18.29 44.21 -10.17
C PRO A 408 18.29 45.12 -8.93
N GLY A 409 18.52 44.53 -7.76
CA GLY A 409 18.62 45.26 -6.49
C GLY A 409 17.30 45.74 -5.91
N THR A 410 16.15 45.28 -6.42
CA THR A 410 14.83 45.65 -5.91
C THR A 410 13.97 44.42 -5.61
N THR A 411 12.78 44.65 -5.05
CA THR A 411 11.72 43.64 -4.86
C THR A 411 10.62 43.76 -5.92
N GLU A 412 10.86 44.51 -7.00
CA GLU A 412 9.90 44.72 -8.08
C GLU A 412 9.98 43.61 -9.13
N VAL A 413 8.83 43.00 -9.44
CA VAL A 413 8.73 41.87 -10.36
C VAL A 413 9.02 42.32 -11.80
N GLN A 414 10.05 41.73 -12.41
CA GLN A 414 10.38 41.89 -13.83
C GLN A 414 9.74 40.79 -14.70
N GLU A 415 9.74 39.55 -14.23
CA GLU A 415 9.06 38.43 -14.88
C GLU A 415 8.39 37.55 -13.82
N LEU A 416 7.18 37.04 -14.13
CA LEU A 416 6.49 36.07 -13.28
C LEU A 416 5.85 34.98 -14.16
N SER A 417 6.11 33.72 -13.83
CA SER A 417 5.55 32.56 -14.52
C SER A 417 5.06 31.53 -13.53
N LEU A 418 3.77 31.20 -13.63
CA LEU A 418 3.09 30.23 -12.78
C LEU A 418 2.43 29.19 -13.68
N CYS A 419 2.97 27.97 -13.70
CA CYS A 419 2.51 26.88 -14.55
C CYS A 419 1.97 25.73 -13.71
N PHE A 420 0.90 25.09 -14.17
CA PHE A 420 0.17 24.07 -13.42
C PHE A 420 -0.16 22.85 -14.29
N GLY A 421 -0.11 21.67 -13.68
CA GLY A 421 -0.71 20.43 -14.14
C GLY A 421 -1.85 19.99 -13.21
N GLY A 422 -2.78 19.19 -13.73
CA GLY A 422 -3.96 18.72 -13.00
C GLY A 422 -5.11 19.73 -12.89
N MET A 423 -4.95 20.95 -13.44
CA MET A 423 -5.98 22.01 -13.47
C MET A 423 -6.68 22.17 -14.82
N ALA A 424 -6.28 21.40 -15.83
CA ALA A 424 -6.87 21.39 -17.16
C ALA A 424 -6.62 20.03 -17.84
N ASP A 425 -7.02 19.90 -19.10
CA ASP A 425 -6.72 18.76 -19.97
C ASP A 425 -5.26 18.75 -20.50
N ARG A 426 -4.40 19.65 -20.00
CA ARG A 426 -3.00 19.81 -20.38
C ARG A 426 -2.26 20.63 -19.31
N THR A 427 -0.93 20.77 -19.45
CA THR A 427 -0.18 21.76 -18.69
C THR A 427 -0.56 23.17 -19.14
N VAL A 428 -0.86 24.06 -18.18
CA VAL A 428 -1.33 25.43 -18.43
C VAL A 428 -0.50 26.45 -17.66
N SER A 429 -0.57 27.72 -18.09
CA SER A 429 0.07 28.87 -17.43
C SER A 429 -1.00 29.89 -17.08
N ALA A 430 -0.87 30.55 -15.93
CA ALA A 430 -1.78 31.62 -15.49
C ALA A 430 -1.48 32.96 -16.20
N LEU A 431 -1.71 33.00 -17.51
CA LEU A 431 -1.32 34.09 -18.41
C LEU A 431 -2.15 35.36 -18.23
N LYS A 432 -3.32 35.30 -17.62
CA LYS A 432 -4.12 36.50 -17.30
C LYS A 432 -3.72 37.09 -15.95
N THR A 433 -3.26 36.25 -15.03
CA THR A 433 -2.90 36.64 -13.66
C THR A 433 -1.50 37.24 -13.60
N THR A 434 -0.48 36.60 -14.18
CA THR A 434 0.91 37.03 -13.98
C THR A 434 1.27 38.38 -14.62
N PRO A 435 0.74 38.79 -15.80
CA PRO A 435 1.08 40.09 -16.39
C PRO A 435 0.61 41.28 -15.55
N LYS A 436 -0.47 41.13 -14.77
CA LYS A 436 -1.00 42.17 -13.87
C LYS A 436 -0.04 42.52 -12.73
N GLN A 437 0.96 41.68 -12.48
CA GLN A 437 1.92 41.83 -11.38
C GLN A 437 3.27 42.41 -11.82
N LEU A 438 3.46 42.66 -13.12
CA LEU A 438 4.70 43.22 -13.62
C LEU A 438 4.92 44.63 -13.05
N SER A 439 6.14 44.90 -12.59
CA SER A 439 6.54 46.11 -11.86
C SER A 439 5.86 46.33 -10.50
N LYS A 440 5.09 45.38 -9.97
CA LYS A 440 4.64 45.41 -8.57
C LYS A 440 5.74 44.90 -7.64
N SER A 441 5.72 45.36 -6.39
CA SER A 441 6.61 44.88 -5.33
C SER A 441 6.13 43.55 -4.74
N TRP A 442 7.06 42.70 -4.30
CA TRP A 442 6.75 41.43 -3.62
C TRP A 442 6.23 41.67 -2.19
N ASN A 443 4.93 41.91 -2.06
CA ASN A 443 4.26 42.24 -0.81
C ASN A 443 2.88 41.55 -0.68
N GLU A 444 2.17 41.83 0.41
CA GLU A 444 0.87 41.22 0.71
C GLU A 444 -0.22 41.57 -0.33
N GLU A 445 -0.18 42.78 -0.91
CA GLU A 445 -1.11 43.17 -1.98
C GLU A 445 -0.93 42.28 -3.21
N LEU A 446 0.32 42.06 -3.64
CA LEU A 446 0.63 41.12 -4.72
C LEU A 446 0.15 39.71 -4.40
N LEU A 447 0.32 39.25 -3.16
CA LEU A 447 -0.17 37.94 -2.72
C LEU A 447 -1.68 37.81 -2.92
N GLN A 448 -2.45 38.78 -2.43
CA GLN A 448 -3.91 38.80 -2.51
C GLN A 448 -4.40 38.87 -3.97
N ASP A 449 -3.80 39.75 -4.78
CA ASP A 449 -4.14 39.91 -6.19
C ASP A 449 -3.89 38.63 -6.99
N VAL A 450 -2.76 37.96 -6.76
CA VAL A 450 -2.46 36.70 -7.44
C VAL A 450 -3.40 35.60 -6.97
N CYS A 451 -3.73 35.51 -5.68
CA CYS A 451 -4.68 34.51 -5.19
C CYS A 451 -6.07 34.70 -5.82
N ALA A 452 -6.56 35.93 -5.90
CA ALA A 452 -7.82 36.25 -6.57
C ALA A 452 -7.77 35.92 -8.07
N GLY A 453 -6.69 36.31 -8.76
CA GLY A 453 -6.50 36.01 -10.17
C GLY A 453 -6.42 34.51 -10.47
N LEU A 454 -5.71 33.73 -9.65
CA LEU A 454 -5.64 32.27 -9.80
C LEU A 454 -7.01 31.62 -9.55
N ALA A 455 -7.76 32.07 -8.55
CA ALA A 455 -9.08 31.52 -8.23
C ALA A 455 -10.11 31.75 -9.35
N GLU A 456 -9.97 32.86 -10.09
CA GLU A 456 -10.78 33.21 -11.26
C GLU A 456 -10.28 32.49 -12.53
N GLU A 457 -8.99 32.56 -12.84
CA GLU A 457 -8.40 32.05 -14.09
C GLU A 457 -8.37 30.52 -14.15
N LEU A 458 -8.09 29.86 -13.03
CA LEU A 458 -8.00 28.40 -12.92
C LEU A 458 -9.28 27.80 -12.31
N HIS A 459 -10.43 28.37 -12.67
CA HIS A 459 -11.73 27.83 -12.29
C HIS A 459 -11.94 26.41 -12.87
N LEU A 460 -12.57 25.54 -12.08
CA LEU A 460 -12.92 24.18 -12.46
C LEU A 460 -14.43 24.01 -12.27
N ALA A 461 -15.11 23.51 -13.31
CA ALA A 461 -16.52 23.18 -13.23
C ALA A 461 -16.76 22.00 -12.25
N PRO A 462 -17.96 21.88 -11.65
CA PRO A 462 -18.27 20.81 -10.70
C PRO A 462 -18.08 19.38 -11.24
N ASP A 463 -18.22 19.19 -12.54
CA ASP A 463 -18.08 17.93 -13.27
C ASP A 463 -16.68 17.71 -13.86
N ALA A 464 -15.70 18.55 -13.51
CA ALA A 464 -14.34 18.44 -14.01
C ALA A 464 -13.74 17.03 -13.76
N PRO A 465 -13.15 16.39 -14.80
CA PRO A 465 -12.55 15.07 -14.65
C PRO A 465 -11.57 15.00 -13.48
N GLY A 466 -11.65 13.91 -12.72
CA GLY A 466 -10.89 13.69 -11.48
C GLY A 466 -11.52 14.25 -10.21
N GLY A 467 -12.61 15.03 -10.30
CA GLY A 467 -13.33 15.56 -9.13
C GLY A 467 -12.46 16.48 -8.27
N MET A 468 -12.66 16.43 -6.94
CA MET A 468 -11.85 17.15 -5.93
C MET A 468 -11.68 18.65 -6.26
N VAL A 469 -12.72 19.29 -6.78
CA VAL A 469 -12.68 20.64 -7.38
C VAL A 469 -12.20 21.68 -6.37
N GLU A 470 -12.83 21.72 -5.20
CA GLU A 470 -12.47 22.65 -4.12
C GLU A 470 -11.01 22.46 -3.67
N PHE A 471 -10.60 21.20 -3.49
CA PHE A 471 -9.24 20.87 -3.07
C PHE A 471 -8.20 21.29 -4.11
N ARG A 472 -8.42 20.97 -5.39
CA ARG A 472 -7.51 21.35 -6.49
C ARG A 472 -7.37 22.85 -6.63
N ARG A 473 -8.47 23.60 -6.58
CA ARG A 473 -8.44 25.07 -6.60
C ARG A 473 -7.67 25.62 -5.39
N THR A 474 -7.94 25.12 -4.19
CA THR A 474 -7.26 25.52 -2.96
C THR A 474 -5.75 25.27 -3.02
N LEU A 475 -5.31 24.16 -3.62
CA LEU A 475 -3.89 23.86 -3.80
C LEU A 475 -3.17 24.87 -4.68
N THR A 476 -3.81 25.41 -5.73
CA THR A 476 -3.17 26.42 -6.59
C THR A 476 -2.80 27.68 -5.80
N LEU A 477 -3.71 28.15 -4.94
CA LEU A 477 -3.47 29.29 -4.05
C LEU A 477 -2.44 28.95 -2.97
N SER A 478 -2.55 27.77 -2.37
CA SER A 478 -1.66 27.34 -1.28
C SER A 478 -0.21 27.14 -1.76
N PHE A 479 0.00 26.62 -2.97
CA PHE A 479 1.32 26.54 -3.59
C PHE A 479 1.89 27.92 -3.90
N PHE A 480 1.07 28.84 -4.40
CA PHE A 480 1.52 30.21 -4.63
C PHE A 480 1.89 30.91 -3.31
N PHE A 481 1.13 30.67 -2.24
CA PHE A 481 1.47 31.18 -0.91
C PHE A 481 2.80 30.61 -0.40
N LYS A 482 3.04 29.30 -0.54
CA LYS A 482 4.35 28.70 -0.23
C LYS A 482 5.48 29.33 -1.06
N PHE A 483 5.26 29.58 -2.35
CA PHE A 483 6.21 30.26 -3.22
C PHE A 483 6.48 31.70 -2.75
N TYR A 484 5.43 32.44 -2.42
CA TYR A 484 5.50 33.81 -1.89
C TYR A 484 6.41 33.89 -0.65
N LEU A 485 6.15 33.05 0.35
CA LEU A 485 6.94 33.00 1.58
C LEU A 485 8.39 32.56 1.33
N THR A 486 8.59 31.59 0.44
CA THR A 486 9.93 31.08 0.09
C THR A 486 10.77 32.16 -0.58
N VAL A 487 10.18 32.92 -1.51
CA VAL A 487 10.85 34.04 -2.18
C VAL A 487 11.15 35.17 -1.19
N LEU A 488 10.21 35.48 -0.28
CA LEU A 488 10.42 36.49 0.77
C LEU A 488 11.62 36.11 1.66
N GLN A 489 11.75 34.83 2.03
CA GLN A 489 12.92 34.34 2.77
C GLN A 489 14.23 34.47 1.97
N LYS A 490 14.20 34.19 0.65
CA LYS A 490 15.38 34.32 -0.21
C LYS A 490 15.80 35.77 -0.45
N LEU A 491 14.84 36.69 -0.58
CA LEU A 491 15.10 38.13 -0.64
C LEU A 491 15.73 38.64 0.66
N GLY A 492 15.27 38.16 1.82
CA GLY A 492 15.88 38.46 3.11
C GLY A 492 17.35 38.04 3.20
N ARG A 493 17.72 36.87 2.65
CA ARG A 493 19.12 36.41 2.56
C ARG A 493 19.98 37.19 1.55
N ALA A 494 19.35 37.96 0.67
CA ALA A 494 20.01 38.83 -0.30
C ALA A 494 20.09 40.30 0.18
N ASP A 495 19.93 40.52 1.50
CA ASP A 495 19.98 41.83 2.17
C ASP A 495 18.91 42.84 1.69
N LEU A 496 17.79 42.35 1.13
CA LEU A 496 16.63 43.16 0.73
C LEU A 496 15.50 43.16 1.77
N GLU A 497 15.79 42.68 2.99
CA GLU A 497 14.82 42.52 4.09
C GLU A 497 14.13 43.85 4.47
N GLY A 498 14.85 44.98 4.37
CA GLY A 498 14.31 46.31 4.62
C GLY A 498 13.23 46.77 3.61
N MET A 499 13.09 46.07 2.48
CA MET A 499 12.13 46.41 1.41
C MET A 499 10.91 45.46 1.37
N CYS A 500 11.08 44.16 1.66
CA CYS A 500 9.99 43.17 1.63
C CYS A 500 9.45 42.77 3.02
N GLY A 501 10.12 43.16 4.11
CA GLY A 501 9.78 42.74 5.46
C GLY A 501 10.33 41.37 5.85
N LYS A 502 10.26 41.05 7.16
CA LYS A 502 10.73 39.77 7.73
C LYS A 502 9.63 38.72 7.66
N LEU A 503 10.01 37.47 7.41
CA LEU A 503 9.10 36.32 7.56
C LEU A 503 8.81 36.10 9.05
N ASP A 504 7.54 36.01 9.42
CA ASP A 504 7.14 35.60 10.77
C ASP A 504 7.75 34.21 11.08
N PRO A 505 8.45 34.03 12.22
CA PRO A 505 9.03 32.73 12.58
C PRO A 505 8.01 31.59 12.59
N THR A 506 6.75 31.86 12.93
CA THR A 506 5.67 30.87 12.93
C THR A 506 5.23 30.43 11.54
N PHE A 507 5.63 31.18 10.49
CA PHE A 507 5.36 30.88 9.09
C PHE A 507 6.53 30.14 8.43
N ALA A 508 7.72 30.12 9.05
CA ALA A 508 8.93 29.53 8.48
C ALA A 508 8.74 28.07 8.04
N SER A 509 8.01 27.27 8.83
CA SER A 509 7.77 25.86 8.52
C SER A 509 6.96 25.63 7.23
N ALA A 510 6.21 26.63 6.73
CA ALA A 510 5.49 26.54 5.46
C ALA A 510 6.41 26.43 4.23
N THR A 511 7.65 26.93 4.35
CA THR A 511 8.65 27.00 3.27
C THR A 511 9.57 25.77 3.21
N LEU A 512 9.55 24.93 4.26
CA LEU A 512 10.39 23.75 4.33
C LEU A 512 9.96 22.72 3.29
N LEU A 513 10.91 22.29 2.47
CA LEU A 513 10.75 21.08 1.66
C LEU A 513 10.60 19.87 2.58
N PHE A 514 10.00 18.80 2.06
CA PHE A 514 9.79 17.60 2.85
C PHE A 514 11.14 17.03 3.32
N GLN A 515 11.29 16.84 4.63
CA GLN A 515 12.43 16.14 5.23
C GLN A 515 11.91 14.98 6.05
N LYS A 516 12.60 13.85 5.97
CA LYS A 516 12.32 12.66 6.77
C LYS A 516 13.38 12.52 7.85
N ASP A 517 12.95 12.28 9.07
CA ASP A 517 13.85 11.93 10.18
C ASP A 517 14.33 10.48 10.04
N PRO A 518 15.52 10.13 10.55
CA PRO A 518 16.02 8.76 10.50
C PRO A 518 15.10 7.80 11.28
N PRO A 519 14.81 6.58 10.76
CA PRO A 519 13.85 5.71 11.41
C PRO A 519 14.39 5.03 12.67
N ALA A 520 13.55 4.89 13.69
CA ALA A 520 13.87 4.25 14.97
C ALA A 520 12.84 3.17 15.31
N ASN A 521 13.28 1.92 15.55
CA ASN A 521 12.35 0.81 15.73
C ASN A 521 12.74 -0.02 16.95
N VAL A 522 11.75 -0.42 17.75
CA VAL A 522 11.95 -1.30 18.92
C VAL A 522 10.87 -2.37 18.93
N GLN A 523 11.27 -3.63 19.12
CA GLN A 523 10.36 -4.77 19.22
C GLN A 523 10.63 -5.47 20.56
N LEU A 524 9.61 -5.55 21.42
CA LEU A 524 9.74 -6.16 22.76
C LEU A 524 8.84 -7.38 22.88
N PHE A 525 9.38 -8.47 23.40
CA PHE A 525 8.62 -9.69 23.68
C PHE A 525 9.19 -10.42 24.91
N GLN A 526 8.49 -11.48 25.34
CA GLN A 526 8.89 -12.31 26.47
C GLN A 526 9.79 -13.45 26.02
N GLU A 527 10.96 -13.58 26.65
CA GLU A 527 11.86 -14.73 26.48
C GLU A 527 11.22 -16.02 27.00
N VAL A 528 11.60 -17.16 26.41
CA VAL A 528 11.14 -18.47 26.88
C VAL A 528 11.74 -18.83 28.26
N PRO A 529 11.15 -19.75 29.04
CA PRO A 529 11.71 -20.17 30.32
C PRO A 529 13.15 -20.70 30.20
N LYS A 530 14.04 -20.36 31.16
CA LYS A 530 15.49 -20.69 31.17
C LYS A 530 15.86 -22.18 31.13
N GLY A 531 14.88 -23.10 31.15
CA GLY A 531 15.09 -24.55 31.04
C GLY A 531 14.27 -25.21 29.92
N GLN A 532 13.65 -24.42 29.05
CA GLN A 532 12.97 -24.95 27.86
C GLN A 532 14.01 -25.54 26.90
N SER A 533 13.75 -26.74 26.36
CA SER A 533 14.62 -27.38 25.38
C SER A 533 14.87 -26.45 24.19
N GLU A 534 16.09 -26.45 23.63
CA GLU A 534 16.40 -25.74 22.39
C GLU A 534 15.66 -26.31 21.18
N GLU A 535 15.25 -27.57 21.23
CA GLU A 535 14.39 -28.18 20.20
C GLU A 535 12.92 -27.75 20.34
N ASP A 536 12.49 -27.29 21.52
CA ASP A 536 11.14 -26.74 21.71
C ASP A 536 11.11 -25.28 21.22
N MET A 537 10.64 -25.13 20.00
CA MET A 537 10.55 -23.84 19.31
C MET A 537 9.32 -23.01 19.68
N VAL A 538 8.39 -23.51 20.51
CA VAL A 538 7.19 -22.72 20.88
C VAL A 538 7.60 -21.54 21.77
N GLY A 539 7.25 -20.33 21.35
CA GLY A 539 7.64 -19.07 22.01
C GLY A 539 8.94 -18.48 21.49
N ARG A 540 9.68 -19.18 20.62
CA ARG A 540 10.94 -18.69 20.02
C ARG A 540 10.69 -17.97 18.68
N PRO A 541 11.51 -16.96 18.30
CA PRO A 541 11.34 -16.16 17.08
C PRO A 541 11.82 -16.91 15.82
N MET A 542 11.28 -18.10 15.57
CA MET A 542 11.66 -18.91 14.39
C MET A 542 11.19 -18.20 13.10
N PRO A 543 12.07 -17.99 12.10
CA PRO A 543 11.67 -17.44 10.81
C PRO A 543 10.57 -18.27 10.14
N HIS A 544 9.83 -17.64 9.24
CA HIS A 544 8.86 -18.34 8.41
C HIS A 544 9.55 -19.46 7.62
N LEU A 545 9.04 -20.70 7.67
CA LEU A 545 9.69 -21.89 7.08
C LEU A 545 10.01 -21.73 5.58
N ALA A 546 9.22 -20.94 4.85
CA ALA A 546 9.42 -20.69 3.43
C ALA A 546 10.19 -19.41 3.10
N ALA A 547 10.67 -18.63 4.08
CA ALA A 547 11.28 -17.31 3.84
C ALA A 547 12.47 -17.38 2.88
N ASP A 548 13.34 -18.37 3.02
CA ASP A 548 14.50 -18.58 2.14
C ASP A 548 14.06 -18.90 0.70
N MET A 549 13.04 -19.75 0.53
CA MET A 549 12.45 -20.06 -0.78
C MET A 549 11.73 -18.86 -1.40
N GLN A 550 11.12 -18.00 -0.58
CA GLN A 550 10.48 -16.77 -1.03
C GLN A 550 11.52 -15.74 -1.47
N ALA A 551 12.63 -15.62 -0.74
CA ALA A 551 13.73 -14.71 -1.06
C ALA A 551 14.52 -15.12 -2.32
N SER A 552 14.59 -16.42 -2.60
CA SER A 552 15.23 -16.99 -3.79
C SER A 552 14.32 -17.10 -5.02
N GLY A 553 13.01 -16.94 -4.85
CA GLY A 553 12.02 -17.16 -5.92
C GLY A 553 11.68 -18.64 -6.17
N GLU A 554 12.17 -19.57 -5.34
CA GLU A 554 11.86 -21.01 -5.42
C GLU A 554 10.49 -21.37 -4.83
N ALA A 555 9.87 -20.46 -4.07
CA ALA A 555 8.51 -20.63 -3.59
C ALA A 555 7.51 -20.58 -4.77
N VAL A 556 6.90 -21.74 -5.08
CA VAL A 556 5.88 -21.92 -6.13
C VAL A 556 4.49 -21.44 -5.66
N TYR A 557 3.95 -20.42 -6.33
CA TYR A 557 2.56 -19.96 -6.25
C TYR A 557 1.71 -20.57 -7.36
N CYS A 558 0.42 -20.23 -7.46
CA CYS A 558 -0.50 -20.94 -8.36
C CYS A 558 -0.08 -20.84 -9.83
N ASP A 559 0.22 -19.63 -10.34
CA ASP A 559 0.64 -19.44 -11.73
C ASP A 559 2.09 -19.88 -12.01
N ASP A 560 2.89 -20.11 -10.97
CA ASP A 560 4.26 -20.62 -11.15
C ASP A 560 4.30 -22.10 -11.50
N ILE A 561 3.19 -22.83 -11.30
CA ILE A 561 3.06 -24.22 -11.70
C ILE A 561 3.26 -24.30 -13.22
N PRO A 562 4.15 -25.18 -13.73
CA PRO A 562 4.34 -25.35 -15.17
C PRO A 562 3.03 -25.66 -15.88
N ARG A 563 2.85 -25.10 -17.08
CA ARG A 563 1.68 -25.40 -17.91
C ARG A 563 1.80 -26.81 -18.47
N TYR A 564 0.67 -27.52 -18.56
CA TYR A 564 0.61 -28.73 -19.38
C TYR A 564 0.73 -28.36 -20.87
N GLU A 565 1.25 -29.26 -21.69
CA GLU A 565 1.43 -29.04 -23.14
C GLU A 565 0.11 -28.68 -23.86
N ASN A 566 -1.01 -29.23 -23.39
CA ASN A 566 -2.34 -29.02 -23.93
C ASN A 566 -3.17 -28.05 -23.08
N GLU A 567 -2.59 -27.32 -22.13
CA GLU A 567 -3.31 -26.38 -21.27
C GLU A 567 -3.84 -25.17 -22.04
N LEU A 568 -5.09 -24.79 -21.76
CA LEU A 568 -5.74 -23.59 -22.29
C LEU A 568 -5.69 -22.43 -21.28
N SER A 569 -5.86 -21.21 -21.78
CA SER A 569 -6.01 -20.01 -20.94
C SER A 569 -7.45 -19.50 -21.02
N LEU A 570 -8.01 -19.07 -19.90
CA LEU A 570 -9.35 -18.48 -19.82
C LEU A 570 -9.25 -16.99 -19.46
N ARG A 571 -10.06 -16.17 -20.14
CA ARG A 571 -10.28 -14.74 -19.84
C ARG A 571 -11.78 -14.51 -19.62
N LEU A 572 -12.13 -13.75 -18.57
CA LEU A 572 -13.52 -13.41 -18.29
C LEU A 572 -13.98 -12.23 -19.16
N VAL A 573 -15.24 -12.26 -19.57
CA VAL A 573 -15.94 -11.10 -20.16
C VAL A 573 -16.93 -10.60 -19.13
N THR A 574 -16.83 -9.32 -18.75
CA THR A 574 -17.61 -8.73 -17.64
C THR A 574 -18.57 -7.65 -18.12
N SER A 575 -19.65 -7.43 -17.37
CA SER A 575 -20.59 -6.33 -17.66
C SER A 575 -19.89 -4.97 -17.59
N THR A 576 -20.20 -4.09 -18.56
CA THR A 576 -19.82 -2.68 -18.55
C THR A 576 -20.93 -1.76 -18.00
N ARG A 577 -22.04 -2.34 -17.56
CA ARG A 577 -23.21 -1.64 -16.99
C ARG A 577 -23.49 -2.15 -15.58
N ALA A 578 -23.80 -1.25 -14.65
CA ALA A 578 -24.19 -1.61 -13.28
C ALA A 578 -25.53 -2.38 -13.24
N HIS A 579 -26.48 -2.02 -14.11
CA HIS A 579 -27.75 -2.73 -14.29
C HIS A 579 -28.24 -2.57 -15.74
N ALA A 580 -28.39 -3.68 -16.46
CA ALA A 580 -28.97 -3.70 -17.80
C ALA A 580 -29.53 -5.09 -18.13
N LYS A 581 -30.40 -5.17 -19.13
CA LYS A 581 -30.77 -6.45 -19.77
C LYS A 581 -29.74 -6.78 -20.85
N ILE A 582 -29.35 -8.04 -20.96
CA ILE A 582 -28.41 -8.50 -21.99
C ILE A 582 -29.18 -8.79 -23.28
N THR A 583 -28.82 -8.11 -24.37
CA THR A 583 -29.26 -8.41 -25.75
C THR A 583 -28.01 -8.80 -26.54
N TRP A 584 -27.75 -10.09 -26.71
CA TRP A 584 -26.45 -10.59 -27.21
C TRP A 584 -26.54 -11.24 -28.60
N SER A 585 -25.55 -10.97 -29.47
CA SER A 585 -25.25 -11.77 -30.68
C SER A 585 -23.75 -12.15 -30.72
N PRO A 586 -23.39 -13.40 -31.08
CA PRO A 586 -22.02 -13.93 -30.93
C PRO A 586 -21.05 -13.65 -32.10
N GLU A 587 -21.35 -12.74 -33.02
CA GLU A 587 -20.70 -12.70 -34.36
C GLU A 587 -19.24 -12.19 -34.36
N VAL A 588 -18.77 -11.47 -33.33
CA VAL A 588 -17.45 -10.79 -33.35
C VAL A 588 -16.32 -11.64 -32.72
N THR A 589 -16.64 -12.57 -31.81
CA THR A 589 -15.65 -13.33 -31.02
C THR A 589 -15.04 -14.52 -31.76
N MET A 590 -15.78 -15.12 -32.71
CA MET A 590 -15.38 -16.37 -33.39
C MET A 590 -14.19 -16.23 -34.36
N ASN A 591 -13.83 -15.01 -34.78
CA ASN A 591 -12.78 -14.77 -35.79
C ASN A 591 -11.36 -14.59 -35.21
N ASN A 592 -11.17 -14.68 -33.89
CA ASN A 592 -9.85 -14.55 -33.27
C ASN A 592 -9.05 -15.87 -33.33
N LYS A 593 -7.78 -15.81 -33.77
CA LYS A 593 -6.88 -16.98 -33.78
C LYS A 593 -6.71 -17.55 -32.37
N GLY A 594 -6.92 -18.86 -32.22
CA GLY A 594 -6.81 -19.56 -30.93
C GLY A 594 -8.05 -19.48 -30.02
N PHE A 595 -9.16 -18.91 -30.51
CA PHE A 595 -10.45 -18.92 -29.81
C PHE A 595 -11.08 -20.31 -29.82
N PHE A 596 -11.52 -20.80 -28.65
CA PHE A 596 -12.08 -22.15 -28.51
C PHE A 596 -13.61 -22.14 -28.29
N GLU A 597 -14.13 -21.30 -27.38
CA GLU A 597 -15.58 -21.19 -27.11
C GLU A 597 -15.92 -19.96 -26.23
N GLU A 598 -17.14 -19.43 -26.33
CA GLU A 598 -17.71 -18.37 -25.44
C GLU A 598 -19.03 -18.86 -24.81
N ARG A 599 -19.32 -18.49 -23.55
CA ARG A 599 -20.53 -18.97 -22.83
C ARG A 599 -21.15 -17.94 -21.89
N VAL A 600 -22.50 -17.96 -21.84
CA VAL A 600 -23.36 -17.19 -20.94
C VAL A 600 -24.14 -18.17 -20.05
N ILE A 601 -24.17 -17.92 -18.74
CA ILE A 601 -25.06 -18.64 -17.80
C ILE A 601 -26.25 -17.72 -17.49
N SER A 602 -27.48 -18.18 -17.74
CA SER A 602 -28.70 -17.42 -17.50
C SER A 602 -29.33 -17.73 -16.12
N ASP A 603 -29.84 -16.66 -15.51
CA ASP A 603 -30.75 -16.56 -14.35
C ASP A 603 -30.23 -16.79 -12.92
N TYR A 604 -30.40 -15.75 -12.08
CA TYR A 604 -30.58 -15.86 -10.63
C TYR A 604 -31.64 -14.85 -10.15
N ARG A 605 -32.67 -15.36 -9.47
CA ARG A 605 -33.64 -14.56 -8.71
C ARG A 605 -33.07 -14.23 -7.33
N LEU A 606 -33.28 -12.99 -6.87
CA LEU A 606 -32.81 -12.52 -5.57
C LEU A 606 -34.00 -12.35 -4.60
N ALA A 607 -33.87 -13.00 -3.43
CA ALA A 607 -34.76 -12.83 -2.29
C ALA A 607 -34.40 -11.59 -1.46
N THR A 608 -35.38 -11.11 -0.68
CA THR A 608 -35.28 -10.01 0.29
C THR A 608 -34.78 -10.51 1.65
N THR A 609 -33.98 -9.72 2.36
CA THR A 609 -33.48 -10.05 3.72
C THR A 609 -33.86 -9.00 4.77
N ALA A 610 -34.16 -9.51 5.97
CA ALA A 610 -34.65 -8.82 7.16
C ALA A 610 -33.54 -8.07 7.95
N GLY A 611 -33.95 -7.06 8.73
CA GLY A 611 -33.05 -6.26 9.58
C GLY A 611 -32.76 -6.89 10.94
N ILE A 612 -31.65 -6.47 11.58
CA ILE A 612 -31.20 -6.95 12.90
C ILE A 612 -31.23 -5.78 13.90
N SER A 613 -31.79 -6.02 15.10
CA SER A 613 -31.84 -5.06 16.20
C SER A 613 -31.47 -5.72 17.53
N LEU A 614 -30.60 -5.08 18.33
CA LEU A 614 -30.27 -5.48 19.70
C LEU A 614 -30.67 -4.37 20.69
N TYR A 615 -31.25 -4.74 21.84
CA TYR A 615 -31.88 -3.83 22.79
C TYR A 615 -31.46 -4.08 24.25
N ARG A 616 -31.11 -3.02 24.98
CA ARG A 616 -30.99 -2.99 26.45
C ARG A 616 -31.56 -1.65 26.97
N SER A 617 -32.59 -1.70 27.82
CA SER A 617 -33.50 -0.58 28.12
C SER A 617 -33.10 0.35 29.27
N GLY A 618 -33.50 1.63 29.16
CA GLY A 618 -33.72 2.57 30.28
C GLY A 618 -33.33 4.03 29.96
N LEU A 619 -34.28 4.89 29.55
CA LEU A 619 -34.03 6.33 29.32
C LEU A 619 -34.23 7.13 30.63
N ILE A 620 -33.15 7.73 31.15
CA ILE A 620 -33.16 8.53 32.39
C ILE A 620 -33.31 10.02 32.03
N ARG A 621 -34.21 10.75 32.73
CA ARG A 621 -34.36 12.22 32.61
C ARG A 621 -33.21 12.93 33.34
N GLY A 622 -32.57 13.93 32.70
CA GLY A 622 -31.53 14.79 33.29
C GLY A 622 -30.15 14.81 32.62
N LEU A 623 -30.02 14.35 31.36
CA LEU A 623 -28.74 14.11 30.68
C LEU A 623 -28.35 15.21 29.68
N SER A 624 -27.04 15.38 29.44
CA SER A 624 -26.53 16.13 28.29
C SER A 624 -26.49 15.23 27.05
N LEU A 625 -26.91 15.75 25.89
CA LEU A 625 -26.98 15.01 24.64
C LEU A 625 -26.05 15.66 23.60
N LEU A 626 -25.30 14.83 22.86
CA LEU A 626 -24.67 15.29 21.63
C LEU A 626 -25.78 15.57 20.59
N PRO A 627 -25.59 16.56 19.71
CA PRO A 627 -26.36 16.64 18.47
C PRO A 627 -26.28 15.30 17.72
N PRO A 628 -27.36 14.85 17.04
CA PRO A 628 -27.28 13.69 16.17
C PRO A 628 -26.15 13.87 15.14
N GLY A 629 -25.29 12.85 15.02
CA GLY A 629 -24.16 12.86 14.11
C GLY A 629 -24.23 11.73 13.09
N GLU A 630 -23.51 11.90 11.99
CA GLU A 630 -23.33 10.87 10.96
C GLU A 630 -21.83 10.65 10.71
N LEU A 631 -21.44 9.46 10.27
CA LEU A 631 -20.07 9.16 9.85
C LEU A 631 -20.08 8.23 8.65
N TYR A 632 -19.32 8.59 7.61
CA TYR A 632 -19.04 7.71 6.48
C TYR A 632 -17.63 7.10 6.57
N ILE A 633 -17.54 5.82 6.22
CA ILE A 633 -16.31 5.05 6.16
C ILE A 633 -16.26 4.38 4.79
N GLY A 634 -15.29 4.76 3.97
CA GLY A 634 -15.05 4.17 2.65
C GLY A 634 -14.74 2.66 2.68
N GLY A 635 -14.87 2.03 1.51
CA GLY A 635 -14.47 0.64 1.31
C GLY A 635 -12.94 0.48 1.17
N GLN A 636 -12.48 -0.75 0.95
CA GLN A 636 -11.06 -1.08 0.87
C GLN A 636 -10.82 -2.31 -0.02
N GLU A 637 -9.87 -2.24 -0.94
CA GLU A 637 -9.41 -3.38 -1.74
C GLU A 637 -8.32 -4.16 -1.00
N HIS A 638 -8.42 -5.49 -1.04
CA HIS A 638 -7.49 -6.37 -0.32
C HIS A 638 -6.05 -6.16 -0.77
N PHE A 639 -5.89 -5.99 -2.08
CA PHE A 639 -4.62 -5.78 -2.75
C PHE A 639 -3.57 -6.83 -2.34
N TYR A 640 -4.00 -8.10 -2.24
CA TYR A 640 -3.06 -9.21 -2.20
C TYR A 640 -2.15 -9.15 -3.43
N LEU A 641 -0.85 -9.35 -3.24
CA LEU A 641 0.12 -9.12 -4.31
C LEU A 641 -0.01 -10.17 -5.44
N GLU A 642 -0.36 -11.41 -5.10
CA GLU A 642 -0.84 -12.42 -6.06
C GLU A 642 -2.35 -12.25 -6.27
N THR A 643 -2.80 -11.94 -7.48
CA THR A 643 -4.24 -11.88 -7.83
C THR A 643 -4.92 -13.25 -7.74
N HIS A 644 -6.23 -13.31 -7.94
CA HIS A 644 -6.93 -14.57 -8.02
C HIS A 644 -6.40 -15.46 -9.16
N CYS A 645 -6.13 -16.73 -8.84
CA CYS A 645 -5.62 -17.71 -9.80
C CYS A 645 -6.23 -19.10 -9.55
N THR A 646 -6.53 -19.81 -10.64
CA THR A 646 -6.95 -21.22 -10.63
C THR A 646 -6.40 -21.95 -11.85
N ILE A 647 -5.94 -23.18 -11.63
CA ILE A 647 -5.69 -24.19 -12.65
C ILE A 647 -6.63 -25.36 -12.38
N ALA A 648 -7.42 -25.79 -13.37
CA ALA A 648 -8.25 -26.98 -13.29
C ALA A 648 -7.76 -28.03 -14.28
N VAL A 649 -7.56 -29.26 -13.80
CA VAL A 649 -7.02 -30.39 -14.56
C VAL A 649 -8.07 -31.50 -14.56
N PRO A 650 -8.83 -31.70 -15.65
CA PRO A 650 -9.78 -32.80 -15.77
C PRO A 650 -9.00 -34.11 -15.90
N LYS A 651 -9.42 -35.17 -15.20
CA LYS A 651 -8.75 -36.48 -15.25
C LYS A 651 -9.28 -37.38 -16.37
N GLY A 652 -10.44 -37.05 -16.95
CA GLY A 652 -11.07 -37.82 -18.02
C GLY A 652 -11.90 -39.02 -17.56
N GLU A 653 -11.84 -39.37 -16.27
CA GLU A 653 -12.53 -40.52 -15.68
C GLU A 653 -13.53 -40.07 -14.62
N ALA A 654 -14.73 -40.65 -14.61
CA ALA A 654 -15.77 -40.46 -13.57
C ALA A 654 -16.12 -38.99 -13.18
N GLY A 655 -15.85 -38.03 -14.07
CA GLY A 655 -16.01 -36.60 -13.78
C GLY A 655 -14.97 -36.03 -12.81
N GLU A 656 -13.86 -36.74 -12.60
CA GLU A 656 -12.79 -36.33 -11.68
C GLU A 656 -12.02 -35.12 -12.19
N MET A 657 -11.75 -34.21 -11.27
CA MET A 657 -11.01 -32.99 -11.55
C MET A 657 -10.17 -32.58 -10.35
N GLU A 658 -8.93 -32.20 -10.63
CA GLU A 658 -8.02 -31.65 -9.64
C GLU A 658 -7.79 -30.16 -9.91
N LEU A 659 -7.83 -29.35 -8.87
CA LEU A 659 -7.67 -27.92 -8.96
C LEU A 659 -6.55 -27.41 -8.06
N PHE A 660 -5.71 -26.55 -8.62
CA PHE A 660 -4.74 -25.75 -7.88
C PHE A 660 -5.28 -24.34 -7.80
N VAL A 661 -5.48 -23.83 -6.59
CA VAL A 661 -6.23 -22.60 -6.38
C VAL A 661 -5.52 -21.71 -5.37
N SER A 662 -5.44 -20.42 -5.65
CA SER A 662 -5.13 -19.42 -4.63
C SER A 662 -6.42 -19.07 -3.86
N THR A 663 -6.79 -19.87 -2.85
CA THR A 663 -8.00 -19.70 -2.02
C THR A 663 -7.76 -20.00 -0.54
N GLN A 664 -8.47 -19.29 0.35
CA GLN A 664 -8.51 -19.58 1.79
C GLN A 664 -9.53 -20.69 2.12
N ASN A 665 -10.33 -21.12 1.14
CA ASN A 665 -11.50 -21.97 1.35
C ASN A 665 -11.60 -23.09 0.30
N THR A 666 -10.85 -24.15 0.56
CA THR A 666 -10.81 -25.35 -0.27
C THR A 666 -12.17 -26.05 -0.33
N MET A 667 -12.87 -26.15 0.81
CA MET A 667 -14.18 -26.80 0.92
C MET A 667 -15.25 -26.11 0.06
N LYS A 668 -15.39 -24.78 0.16
CA LYS A 668 -16.39 -24.08 -0.67
C LYS A 668 -16.04 -24.13 -2.15
N THR A 669 -14.77 -24.00 -2.50
CA THR A 669 -14.30 -24.17 -3.87
C THR A 669 -14.67 -25.53 -4.43
N GLN A 670 -14.39 -26.61 -3.70
CA GLN A 670 -14.78 -27.98 -4.05
C GLN A 670 -16.29 -28.10 -4.27
N SER A 671 -17.09 -27.72 -3.26
CA SER A 671 -18.54 -27.88 -3.29
C SER A 671 -19.23 -27.06 -4.40
N PHE A 672 -18.73 -25.85 -4.70
CA PHE A 672 -19.33 -25.01 -5.74
C PHE A 672 -19.02 -25.52 -7.14
N ILE A 673 -17.82 -26.07 -7.34
CA ILE A 673 -17.45 -26.72 -8.60
C ILE A 673 -18.24 -28.00 -8.79
N ALA A 674 -18.29 -28.87 -7.77
CA ALA A 674 -19.06 -30.12 -7.80
C ALA A 674 -20.53 -29.85 -8.13
N LYS A 675 -21.14 -28.87 -7.45
CA LYS A 675 -22.51 -28.41 -7.71
C LYS A 675 -22.70 -27.88 -9.14
N MET A 676 -21.77 -27.07 -9.64
CA MET A 676 -21.85 -26.50 -10.99
C MET A 676 -21.71 -27.57 -12.09
N LEU A 677 -20.83 -28.55 -11.90
CA LEU A 677 -20.61 -29.66 -12.83
C LEU A 677 -21.65 -30.77 -12.71
N GLY A 678 -22.44 -30.80 -11.63
CA GLY A 678 -23.41 -31.86 -11.36
C GLY A 678 -22.77 -33.19 -10.94
N VAL A 679 -21.59 -33.15 -10.32
CA VAL A 679 -20.86 -34.33 -9.82
C VAL A 679 -20.78 -34.33 -8.29
N PRO A 680 -20.58 -35.48 -7.62
CA PRO A 680 -20.37 -35.49 -6.17
C PRO A 680 -19.03 -34.86 -5.75
N ASP A 681 -18.97 -34.30 -4.55
CA ASP A 681 -17.76 -33.65 -4.00
C ASP A 681 -16.51 -34.55 -4.01
N ASN A 682 -16.69 -35.87 -3.89
CA ASN A 682 -15.60 -36.86 -3.90
C ASN A 682 -14.90 -37.00 -5.27
N ARG A 683 -15.40 -36.35 -6.33
CA ARG A 683 -14.74 -36.26 -7.64
C ARG A 683 -13.87 -35.02 -7.79
N ILE A 684 -14.02 -34.05 -6.90
CA ILE A 684 -13.34 -32.75 -6.99
C ILE A 684 -12.28 -32.66 -5.88
N VAL A 685 -11.03 -32.50 -6.26
CA VAL A 685 -9.92 -32.29 -5.32
C VAL A 685 -9.40 -30.87 -5.48
N VAL A 686 -9.35 -30.12 -4.38
CA VAL A 686 -8.77 -28.76 -4.37
C VAL A 686 -7.48 -28.80 -3.56
N ARG A 687 -6.41 -28.24 -4.12
CA ARG A 687 -5.06 -28.19 -3.55
C ARG A 687 -4.60 -26.74 -3.43
N VAL A 688 -4.08 -26.39 -2.27
CA VAL A 688 -3.56 -25.05 -1.96
C VAL A 688 -2.22 -25.20 -1.25
N LYS A 689 -1.15 -24.83 -1.94
CA LYS A 689 0.20 -24.83 -1.34
C LYS A 689 0.47 -23.56 -0.54
N ARG A 690 0.16 -22.41 -1.12
CA ARG A 690 0.31 -21.07 -0.53
C ARG A 690 -0.44 -20.03 -1.35
N MET A 691 -0.66 -18.87 -0.76
CA MET A 691 -1.16 -17.67 -1.43
C MET A 691 -0.21 -16.48 -1.21
N GLY A 692 -0.05 -15.62 -2.21
CA GLY A 692 0.61 -14.33 -2.13
C GLY A 692 -0.27 -13.25 -1.47
N GLY A 693 -0.88 -13.60 -0.33
CA GLY A 693 -1.86 -12.81 0.41
C GLY A 693 -3.31 -13.21 0.08
N GLY A 694 -4.21 -13.04 1.05
CA GLY A 694 -5.65 -13.33 0.90
C GLY A 694 -6.54 -12.35 1.64
N PHE A 695 -6.29 -12.12 2.94
CA PHE A 695 -6.92 -11.06 3.75
C PHE A 695 -8.46 -11.08 3.79
N GLY A 696 -9.10 -12.20 3.47
CA GLY A 696 -10.55 -12.36 3.38
C GLY A 696 -11.08 -12.34 1.94
N GLY A 697 -10.45 -11.64 1.00
CA GLY A 697 -10.92 -11.57 -0.40
C GLY A 697 -10.91 -12.94 -1.09
N LYS A 698 -10.02 -13.82 -0.64
CA LYS A 698 -9.91 -15.22 -1.10
C LYS A 698 -10.70 -16.21 -0.24
N GLU A 699 -11.61 -15.75 0.62
CA GLU A 699 -12.47 -16.61 1.45
C GLU A 699 -13.66 -17.18 0.65
N THR A 700 -14.25 -16.38 -0.24
CA THR A 700 -15.38 -16.80 -1.09
C THR A 700 -15.20 -16.40 -2.55
N ARG A 701 -14.64 -15.22 -2.83
CA ARG A 701 -14.67 -14.60 -4.17
C ARG A 701 -13.81 -15.34 -5.20
N SER A 702 -12.85 -16.15 -4.74
CA SER A 702 -12.06 -17.03 -5.60
C SER A 702 -12.90 -18.01 -6.40
N THR A 703 -14.06 -18.41 -5.88
CA THR A 703 -14.91 -19.39 -6.56
C THR A 703 -15.51 -18.86 -7.86
N LEU A 704 -15.61 -17.53 -8.03
CA LEU A 704 -16.07 -16.93 -9.30
C LEU A 704 -15.15 -17.33 -10.47
N ILE A 705 -13.84 -17.32 -10.21
CA ILE A 705 -12.82 -17.73 -11.17
C ILE A 705 -12.79 -19.25 -11.24
N SER A 706 -12.75 -19.94 -10.09
CA SER A 706 -12.54 -21.38 -10.06
C SER A 706 -13.65 -22.18 -10.74
N THR A 707 -14.92 -21.75 -10.62
CA THR A 707 -16.03 -22.42 -11.33
C THR A 707 -15.98 -22.17 -12.83
N ALA A 708 -15.65 -20.96 -13.28
CA ALA A 708 -15.49 -20.66 -14.70
C ALA A 708 -14.37 -21.50 -15.34
N VAL A 709 -13.22 -21.61 -14.65
CA VAL A 709 -12.08 -22.42 -15.09
C VAL A 709 -12.41 -23.91 -15.08
N ALA A 710 -13.07 -24.41 -14.03
CA ALA A 710 -13.51 -25.80 -13.96
C ALA A 710 -14.50 -26.15 -15.08
N LEU A 711 -15.44 -25.24 -15.40
CA LEU A 711 -16.39 -25.44 -16.48
C LEU A 711 -15.68 -25.55 -17.83
N ALA A 712 -14.73 -24.65 -18.11
CA ALA A 712 -13.94 -24.71 -19.34
C ALA A 712 -13.12 -26.01 -19.42
N ALA A 713 -12.49 -26.42 -18.31
CA ALA A 713 -11.74 -27.67 -18.24
C ALA A 713 -12.63 -28.90 -18.51
N TYR A 714 -13.80 -28.94 -17.87
CA TYR A 714 -14.78 -30.01 -18.07
C TYR A 714 -15.24 -30.09 -19.53
N LYS A 715 -15.53 -28.95 -20.16
CA LYS A 715 -16.03 -28.91 -21.54
C LYS A 715 -14.98 -29.26 -22.58
N THR A 716 -13.75 -28.83 -22.37
CA THR A 716 -12.65 -29.05 -23.33
C THR A 716 -11.94 -30.39 -23.14
N GLY A 717 -12.11 -31.03 -21.98
CA GLY A 717 -11.33 -32.21 -21.60
C GLY A 717 -9.84 -31.91 -21.40
N ARG A 718 -9.47 -30.63 -21.29
CA ARG A 718 -8.08 -30.15 -21.22
C ARG A 718 -7.84 -29.35 -19.95
N PRO A 719 -6.60 -29.27 -19.45
CA PRO A 719 -6.25 -28.36 -18.37
C PRO A 719 -6.57 -26.91 -18.76
N VAL A 720 -7.08 -26.10 -17.83
CA VAL A 720 -7.37 -24.68 -18.05
C VAL A 720 -6.83 -23.85 -16.91
N ARG A 721 -6.24 -22.70 -17.22
CA ARG A 721 -5.75 -21.72 -16.24
C ARG A 721 -6.37 -20.34 -16.43
N CYS A 722 -6.62 -19.67 -15.32
CA CYS A 722 -6.88 -18.23 -15.27
C CYS A 722 -6.14 -17.60 -14.09
N MET A 723 -5.37 -16.56 -14.35
CA MET A 723 -4.90 -15.59 -13.35
C MET A 723 -5.43 -14.22 -13.77
N LEU A 724 -6.14 -13.53 -12.88
CA LEU A 724 -6.70 -12.22 -13.21
C LEU A 724 -5.58 -11.18 -13.32
N ASP A 725 -5.72 -10.25 -14.27
CA ASP A 725 -4.97 -9.00 -14.20
C ASP A 725 -5.48 -8.17 -13.01
N ARG A 726 -4.69 -7.18 -12.56
CA ARG A 726 -5.04 -6.38 -11.38
C ARG A 726 -6.33 -5.58 -11.55
N ASP A 727 -6.56 -5.05 -12.74
CA ASP A 727 -7.74 -4.25 -13.07
C ASP A 727 -9.03 -5.08 -13.09
N GLU A 728 -8.94 -6.33 -13.52
CA GLU A 728 -10.03 -7.30 -13.41
C GLU A 728 -10.28 -7.71 -11.97
N ASP A 729 -9.22 -8.02 -11.23
CA ASP A 729 -9.30 -8.46 -9.84
C ASP A 729 -10.05 -7.42 -9.00
N MET A 730 -9.57 -6.17 -8.98
CA MET A 730 -10.19 -5.06 -8.25
C MET A 730 -11.62 -4.75 -8.72
N LEU A 731 -11.97 -5.00 -9.98
CA LEU A 731 -13.32 -4.77 -10.50
C LEU A 731 -14.30 -5.87 -10.08
N ILE A 732 -13.86 -7.13 -10.10
CA ILE A 732 -14.74 -8.30 -10.01
C ILE A 732 -14.94 -8.76 -8.57
N THR A 733 -13.89 -8.73 -7.76
CA THR A 733 -13.87 -9.49 -6.49
C THR A 733 -14.49 -8.74 -5.34
N GLY A 734 -14.65 -7.41 -5.46
CA GLY A 734 -15.15 -6.54 -4.41
C GLY A 734 -14.18 -6.44 -3.23
N GLY A 735 -14.56 -5.65 -2.22
CA GLY A 735 -13.66 -5.29 -1.12
C GLY A 735 -14.32 -5.35 0.25
N ARG A 736 -13.78 -4.56 1.18
CA ARG A 736 -14.40 -4.24 2.46
C ARG A 736 -15.66 -3.41 2.23
N HIS A 737 -16.72 -3.73 2.95
CA HIS A 737 -17.96 -2.95 2.99
C HIS A 737 -17.73 -1.50 3.43
N PRO A 738 -18.12 -0.51 2.61
CA PRO A 738 -18.34 0.85 3.07
C PRO A 738 -19.45 0.90 4.13
N PHE A 739 -19.30 1.78 5.12
CA PHE A 739 -20.27 1.98 6.20
C PHE A 739 -20.75 3.43 6.26
N LEU A 740 -22.05 3.61 6.47
CA LEU A 740 -22.65 4.85 6.94
C LEU A 740 -23.23 4.58 8.34
N ALA A 741 -22.94 5.45 9.28
CA ALA A 741 -23.48 5.38 10.63
C ALA A 741 -24.24 6.65 10.98
N LYS A 742 -25.36 6.50 11.69
CA LYS A 742 -26.07 7.60 12.36
C LYS A 742 -26.09 7.32 13.84
N TYR A 743 -25.63 8.27 14.66
CA TYR A 743 -25.45 8.04 16.09
C TYR A 743 -26.03 9.16 16.94
N LYS A 744 -26.39 8.80 18.17
CA LYS A 744 -26.82 9.72 19.23
C LYS A 744 -26.25 9.25 20.56
N VAL A 745 -25.57 10.14 21.27
CA VAL A 745 -24.87 9.81 22.53
C VAL A 745 -25.38 10.70 23.67
N GLY A 746 -25.76 10.09 24.78
CA GLY A 746 -26.06 10.75 26.04
C GLY A 746 -24.93 10.53 27.04
N PHE A 747 -24.46 11.62 27.65
CA PHE A 747 -23.29 11.64 28.52
C PHE A 747 -23.43 12.68 29.63
N MET A 748 -22.60 12.54 30.67
CA MET A 748 -22.47 13.47 31.78
C MET A 748 -21.38 14.50 31.50
N LYS A 749 -21.41 15.68 32.14
CA LYS A 749 -20.34 16.70 32.02
C LYS A 749 -18.94 16.15 32.36
N THR A 750 -18.87 15.08 33.15
CA THR A 750 -17.62 14.37 33.48
C THR A 750 -17.05 13.56 32.31
N GLY A 751 -17.74 13.47 31.17
CA GLY A 751 -17.42 12.61 30.03
C GLY A 751 -17.90 11.17 30.15
N THR A 752 -18.63 10.83 31.23
CA THR A 752 -19.17 9.46 31.40
C THR A 752 -20.35 9.23 30.46
N ILE A 753 -20.31 8.17 29.66
CA ILE A 753 -21.39 7.78 28.73
C ILE A 753 -22.46 7.02 29.49
N VAL A 754 -23.72 7.38 29.26
CA VAL A 754 -24.86 6.74 29.92
C VAL A 754 -25.87 6.18 28.93
N ALA A 755 -25.90 6.69 27.69
CA ALA A 755 -26.79 6.21 26.65
C ALA A 755 -26.12 6.29 25.27
N LEU A 756 -26.31 5.27 24.43
CA LEU A 756 -25.85 5.26 23.05
C LEU A 756 -26.91 4.63 22.13
N GLU A 757 -27.19 5.29 21.01
CA GLU A 757 -27.93 4.72 19.90
C GLU A 757 -27.13 4.86 18.60
N VAL A 758 -26.97 3.76 17.85
CA VAL A 758 -26.28 3.76 16.55
C VAL A 758 -27.05 2.92 15.53
N ALA A 759 -27.29 3.50 14.37
CA ALA A 759 -27.79 2.81 13.17
C ALA A 759 -26.67 2.66 12.14
N HIS A 760 -26.32 1.42 11.83
CA HIS A 760 -25.27 1.08 10.86
C HIS A 760 -25.90 0.67 9.52
N PHE A 761 -25.35 1.18 8.42
CA PHE A 761 -25.72 0.81 7.06
C PHE A 761 -24.44 0.40 6.33
N SER A 762 -24.42 -0.81 5.79
CA SER A 762 -23.30 -1.30 4.98
C SER A 762 -23.69 -1.46 3.52
N ASN A 763 -22.80 -1.15 2.59
CA ASN A 763 -23.04 -1.43 1.17
C ASN A 763 -22.56 -2.86 0.84
N GLY A 764 -23.50 -3.79 0.66
CA GLY A 764 -23.23 -5.21 0.39
C GLY A 764 -22.90 -5.53 -1.07
N GLY A 765 -23.25 -4.64 -2.01
CA GLY A 765 -23.15 -4.92 -3.44
C GLY A 765 -24.31 -5.78 -3.95
N ASN A 766 -24.07 -6.49 -5.06
CA ASN A 766 -25.11 -7.20 -5.81
C ASN A 766 -25.51 -8.58 -5.25
N SER A 767 -24.75 -9.13 -4.30
CA SER A 767 -25.03 -10.43 -3.65
C SER A 767 -24.88 -10.34 -2.13
N GLU A 768 -25.42 -11.30 -1.40
CA GLU A 768 -25.31 -11.30 0.06
C GLU A 768 -23.88 -11.59 0.54
N ASP A 769 -23.22 -12.59 -0.07
CA ASP A 769 -21.89 -13.08 0.33
C ASP A 769 -21.78 -13.23 1.87
N LEU A 770 -20.78 -12.61 2.51
CA LEU A 770 -20.59 -12.62 3.96
C LEU A 770 -21.15 -11.37 4.67
N SER A 771 -21.94 -10.54 3.96
CA SER A 771 -22.38 -9.22 4.45
C SER A 771 -23.14 -9.28 5.77
N ARG A 772 -23.94 -10.33 5.99
CA ARG A 772 -24.68 -10.52 7.23
C ARG A 772 -23.77 -10.68 8.44
N SER A 773 -22.85 -11.63 8.37
CA SER A 773 -21.91 -11.89 9.46
C SER A 773 -20.95 -10.72 9.70
N ILE A 774 -20.64 -9.93 8.66
CA ILE A 774 -19.86 -8.69 8.79
C ILE A 774 -20.62 -7.64 9.60
N MET A 775 -21.91 -7.43 9.32
CA MET A 775 -22.75 -6.51 10.10
C MET A 775 -22.91 -6.99 11.55
N GLU A 776 -23.13 -8.29 11.76
CA GLU A 776 -23.19 -8.89 13.10
C GLU A 776 -21.91 -8.60 13.90
N ARG A 777 -20.74 -8.81 13.29
CA ARG A 777 -19.46 -8.49 13.95
C ARG A 777 -19.30 -6.99 14.19
N ALA A 778 -19.71 -6.11 13.28
CA ALA A 778 -19.66 -4.66 13.50
C ALA A 778 -20.49 -4.27 14.73
N VAL A 779 -21.71 -4.79 14.86
CA VAL A 779 -22.58 -4.54 16.02
C VAL A 779 -21.95 -5.10 17.31
N PHE A 780 -21.40 -6.32 17.30
CA PHE A 780 -20.69 -6.88 18.46
C PHE A 780 -19.50 -6.06 18.95
N HIS A 781 -18.98 -5.15 18.12
CA HIS A 781 -17.82 -4.32 18.44
C HIS A 781 -18.15 -2.82 18.51
N MET A 782 -19.44 -2.44 18.47
CA MET A 782 -19.85 -1.03 18.58
C MET A 782 -19.57 -0.43 19.97
N ASP A 783 -19.26 -1.28 20.96
CA ASP A 783 -18.83 -0.88 22.29
C ASP A 783 -17.32 -0.56 22.36
N ASN A 784 -16.53 -1.06 21.39
CA ASN A 784 -15.07 -1.14 21.47
C ASN A 784 -14.60 -1.61 22.87
N ALA A 785 -14.08 -0.68 23.69
CA ALA A 785 -13.54 -0.93 25.02
C ALA A 785 -14.43 -0.40 26.15
N TYR A 786 -15.63 0.11 25.84
CA TYR A 786 -16.38 1.01 26.72
C TYR A 786 -17.64 0.38 27.29
N LYS A 787 -17.81 0.52 28.61
CA LYS A 787 -19.03 0.11 29.31
C LYS A 787 -20.12 1.16 29.12
N ILE A 788 -21.13 0.81 28.33
CA ILE A 788 -22.28 1.67 28.06
C ILE A 788 -23.53 1.02 28.67
N PRO A 789 -24.11 1.61 29.73
CA PRO A 789 -25.20 0.95 30.47
C PRO A 789 -26.49 0.84 29.67
N ASN A 790 -26.81 1.85 28.84
CA ASN A 790 -27.98 1.86 27.98
C ASN A 790 -27.53 1.99 26.51
N ILE A 791 -27.68 0.93 25.72
CA ILE A 791 -27.14 0.88 24.36
C ILE A 791 -28.12 0.22 23.40
N ARG A 792 -28.27 0.82 22.22
CA ARG A 792 -29.07 0.30 21.11
C ARG A 792 -28.26 0.34 19.81
N GLY A 793 -28.01 -0.84 19.26
CA GLY A 793 -27.36 -1.03 17.97
C GLY A 793 -28.31 -1.62 16.95
N THR A 794 -28.40 -1.01 15.77
CA THR A 794 -29.10 -1.59 14.62
C THR A 794 -28.18 -1.65 13.41
N GLY A 795 -28.41 -2.64 12.54
CA GLY A 795 -27.60 -2.87 11.35
C GLY A 795 -28.47 -3.23 10.15
N ARG A 796 -28.21 -2.58 9.01
CA ARG A 796 -28.85 -2.87 7.71
C ARG A 796 -27.79 -3.05 6.62
N ILE A 797 -28.01 -4.03 5.75
CA ILE A 797 -27.15 -4.30 4.60
C ILE A 797 -27.90 -3.83 3.36
N CYS A 798 -27.32 -2.86 2.67
CA CYS A 798 -27.86 -2.28 1.46
C CYS A 798 -27.43 -3.14 0.27
N LYS A 799 -28.40 -3.72 -0.43
CA LYS A 799 -28.19 -4.35 -1.74
C LYS A 799 -28.08 -3.26 -2.80
N THR A 800 -27.03 -3.29 -3.61
CA THR A 800 -26.74 -2.27 -4.62
C THR A 800 -26.28 -2.90 -5.93
N ASN A 801 -26.13 -2.09 -6.98
CA ASN A 801 -25.64 -2.51 -8.30
C ASN A 801 -24.11 -2.44 -8.43
N LEU A 802 -23.38 -2.64 -7.33
CA LEU A 802 -21.92 -2.73 -7.30
C LEU A 802 -21.44 -4.18 -7.17
N PRO A 803 -20.16 -4.47 -7.44
CA PRO A 803 -19.56 -5.75 -7.09
C PRO A 803 -19.85 -6.13 -5.64
N SER A 804 -20.16 -7.40 -5.37
CA SER A 804 -20.41 -7.86 -4.01
C SER A 804 -19.18 -7.68 -3.14
N ASN A 805 -19.31 -6.92 -2.06
CA ASN A 805 -18.28 -6.83 -1.04
C ASN A 805 -18.24 -8.13 -0.22
N THR A 806 -17.13 -8.34 0.48
CA THR A 806 -16.83 -9.62 1.15
C THR A 806 -16.02 -9.43 2.43
N ALA A 807 -15.50 -10.52 2.99
CA ALA A 807 -14.57 -10.51 4.09
C ALA A 807 -13.33 -9.66 3.77
N PHE A 808 -12.97 -8.77 4.68
CA PHE A 808 -11.64 -8.18 4.77
C PHE A 808 -11.20 -8.30 6.23
N ARG A 809 -9.93 -8.63 6.49
CA ARG A 809 -9.27 -8.57 7.82
C ARG A 809 -9.94 -7.56 8.78
N GLY A 810 -10.53 -8.07 9.86
CA GLY A 810 -11.30 -7.33 10.87
C GLY A 810 -12.82 -7.51 10.73
N PHE A 811 -13.31 -7.79 9.53
CA PHE A 811 -14.64 -8.32 9.24
C PHE A 811 -15.80 -7.50 9.83
N GLY A 812 -15.82 -6.18 9.62
CA GLY A 812 -16.83 -5.27 10.18
C GLY A 812 -16.46 -4.65 11.53
N GLY A 813 -15.58 -5.31 12.29
CA GLY A 813 -15.06 -4.80 13.57
C GLY A 813 -14.42 -3.41 13.45
N PRO A 814 -13.47 -3.18 12.52
CA PRO A 814 -12.85 -1.86 12.33
C PRO A 814 -13.86 -0.74 12.06
N GLN A 815 -14.91 -1.01 11.28
CA GLN A 815 -15.96 -0.04 11.00
C GLN A 815 -16.77 0.28 12.26
N GLY A 816 -17.25 -0.74 12.98
CA GLY A 816 -18.00 -0.57 14.24
C GLY A 816 -17.20 0.20 15.31
N MET A 817 -15.92 -0.13 15.46
CA MET A 817 -15.05 0.51 16.44
C MET A 817 -14.63 1.93 16.03
N LEU A 818 -14.47 2.23 14.74
CA LEU A 818 -14.16 3.61 14.30
C LEU A 818 -15.33 4.54 14.62
N ILE A 819 -16.57 4.09 14.39
CA ILE A 819 -17.77 4.83 14.80
C ILE A 819 -17.77 5.07 16.31
N ALA A 820 -17.41 4.04 17.10
CA ALA A 820 -17.28 4.14 18.55
C ALA A 820 -16.30 5.24 18.98
N GLU A 821 -15.09 5.22 18.44
CA GLU A 821 -14.08 6.22 18.74
C GLU A 821 -14.43 7.62 18.22
N TYR A 822 -15.20 7.70 17.14
CA TYR A 822 -15.59 8.98 16.55
C TYR A 822 -16.49 9.76 17.50
N TRP A 823 -17.60 9.17 17.95
CA TRP A 823 -18.46 9.85 18.93
C TRP A 823 -17.78 9.99 20.30
N MET A 824 -16.85 9.09 20.66
CA MET A 824 -16.06 9.24 21.89
C MET A 824 -15.17 10.50 21.82
N SER A 825 -14.57 10.78 20.66
CA SER A 825 -13.79 11.99 20.42
C SER A 825 -14.66 13.26 20.56
N GLU A 826 -15.90 13.22 20.09
CA GLU A 826 -16.83 14.36 20.17
C GLU A 826 -17.31 14.61 21.60
N VAL A 827 -17.56 13.55 22.38
CA VAL A 827 -17.88 13.68 23.80
C VAL A 827 -16.73 14.36 24.54
N ALA A 828 -15.47 13.95 24.31
CA ALA A 828 -14.31 14.57 24.95
C ALA A 828 -14.20 16.07 24.63
N VAL A 829 -14.33 16.44 23.34
CA VAL A 829 -14.32 17.84 22.90
C VAL A 829 -15.47 18.63 23.51
N THR A 830 -16.68 18.09 23.54
CA THR A 830 -17.86 18.76 24.07
C THR A 830 -17.77 18.99 25.57
N CYS A 831 -17.18 18.04 26.31
CA CYS A 831 -16.89 18.20 27.73
C CYS A 831 -15.70 19.14 28.01
N GLY A 832 -14.86 19.45 27.02
CA GLY A 832 -13.60 20.16 27.23
C GLY A 832 -12.61 19.38 28.09
N LEU A 833 -12.61 18.04 27.99
CA LEU A 833 -11.78 17.15 28.80
C LEU A 833 -10.71 16.46 27.94
N PRO A 834 -9.56 16.08 28.53
CA PRO A 834 -8.57 15.24 27.86
C PRO A 834 -9.18 13.93 27.36
N ALA A 835 -9.01 13.62 26.08
CA ALA A 835 -9.65 12.47 25.44
C ALA A 835 -9.21 11.13 26.05
N GLU A 836 -7.95 11.01 26.46
CA GLU A 836 -7.42 9.84 27.14
C GLU A 836 -8.12 9.56 28.48
N GLU A 837 -8.49 10.60 29.23
CA GLU A 837 -9.21 10.45 30.49
C GLU A 837 -10.66 10.01 30.27
N VAL A 838 -11.32 10.58 29.26
CA VAL A 838 -12.70 10.23 28.88
C VAL A 838 -12.76 8.78 28.39
N ARG A 839 -11.78 8.32 27.62
CA ARG A 839 -11.68 6.90 27.24
C ARG A 839 -11.45 6.01 28.47
N ARG A 840 -10.47 6.35 29.31
CA ARG A 840 -10.07 5.52 30.45
C ARG A 840 -11.17 5.36 31.49
N LYS A 841 -11.98 6.39 31.74
CA LYS A 841 -13.10 6.32 32.71
C LYS A 841 -14.29 5.52 32.22
N ASN A 842 -14.52 5.48 30.91
CA ASN A 842 -15.59 4.68 30.31
C ASN A 842 -15.16 3.25 29.99
N MET A 843 -13.87 2.91 30.13
CA MET A 843 -13.34 1.58 29.86
C MET A 843 -14.00 0.52 30.77
N TYR A 844 -14.26 -0.66 30.21
CA TYR A 844 -14.69 -1.83 30.97
C TYR A 844 -13.71 -2.17 32.12
N LYS A 845 -14.19 -2.98 33.06
CA LYS A 845 -13.41 -3.60 34.14
C LYS A 845 -13.51 -5.12 34.05
N GLU A 846 -12.57 -5.82 34.68
CA GLU A 846 -12.63 -7.28 34.84
C GLU A 846 -14.00 -7.72 35.37
N GLY A 847 -14.60 -8.73 34.74
CA GLY A 847 -15.88 -9.29 35.13
C GLY A 847 -17.12 -8.51 34.63
N ASP A 848 -16.94 -7.36 33.99
CA ASP A 848 -18.05 -6.65 33.37
C ASP A 848 -18.69 -7.47 32.23
N LEU A 849 -19.97 -7.20 31.99
CA LEU A 849 -20.71 -7.75 30.85
C LEU A 849 -20.63 -6.78 29.66
N THR A 850 -20.41 -7.33 28.46
CA THR A 850 -20.60 -6.59 27.22
C THR A 850 -22.08 -6.24 27.01
N HIS A 851 -22.37 -5.42 26.00
CA HIS A 851 -23.74 -5.10 25.62
C HIS A 851 -24.55 -6.33 25.15
N PHE A 852 -23.86 -7.38 24.69
CA PHE A 852 -24.42 -8.69 24.35
C PHE A 852 -24.27 -9.72 25.48
N ASN A 853 -24.09 -9.25 26.72
CA ASN A 853 -24.07 -10.04 27.96
C ASN A 853 -22.97 -11.10 28.08
N GLN A 854 -21.91 -11.05 27.25
CA GLN A 854 -20.73 -11.88 27.47
C GLN A 854 -19.87 -11.27 28.57
N LYS A 855 -19.48 -12.08 29.55
CA LYS A 855 -18.57 -11.67 30.62
C LYS A 855 -17.13 -11.53 30.10
N LEU A 856 -16.47 -10.44 30.46
CA LEU A 856 -15.06 -10.20 30.16
C LEU A 856 -14.18 -10.81 31.26
N GLU A 857 -13.47 -11.89 30.93
CA GLU A 857 -12.57 -12.59 31.85
C GLU A 857 -11.13 -12.51 31.33
N GLY A 858 -10.17 -12.25 32.22
CA GLY A 858 -8.79 -12.01 31.81
C GLY A 858 -8.65 -10.73 30.97
N PHE A 859 -9.35 -9.67 31.37
CA PHE A 859 -9.39 -8.37 30.73
C PHE A 859 -8.10 -7.60 30.97
N THR A 860 -7.11 -7.84 30.11
CA THR A 860 -5.75 -7.26 30.19
C THR A 860 -5.64 -5.85 29.61
N LEU A 861 -6.70 -5.32 28.99
CA LEU A 861 -6.70 -4.03 28.32
C LEU A 861 -6.21 -2.85 29.20
N PRO A 862 -6.51 -2.77 30.52
CA PRO A 862 -5.94 -1.74 31.38
C PRO A 862 -4.41 -1.81 31.48
N ARG A 863 -3.83 -3.03 31.48
CA ARG A 863 -2.37 -3.20 31.48
C ARG A 863 -1.76 -2.71 30.16
N CYS A 864 -2.35 -3.10 29.02
CA CYS A 864 -1.90 -2.60 27.72
C CYS A 864 -1.97 -1.07 27.65
N TRP A 865 -3.02 -0.46 28.21
CA TRP A 865 -3.18 0.98 28.29
C TRP A 865 -2.10 1.65 29.13
N ASP A 866 -1.91 1.19 30.36
CA ASP A 866 -0.95 1.79 31.29
C ASP A 866 0.49 1.64 30.77
N GLU A 867 0.85 0.48 30.22
CA GLU A 867 2.16 0.23 29.60
C GLU A 867 2.37 1.10 28.34
N CYS A 868 1.34 1.25 27.50
CA CYS A 868 1.43 2.09 26.31
C CYS A 868 1.56 3.58 26.68
N ILE A 869 0.83 4.06 27.68
CA ILE A 869 0.97 5.45 28.18
C ILE A 869 2.40 5.70 28.67
N ALA A 870 2.95 4.78 29.46
CA ALA A 870 4.28 4.91 30.04
C ALA A 870 5.39 4.84 28.97
N SER A 871 5.41 3.77 28.16
CA SER A 871 6.44 3.53 27.15
C SER A 871 6.43 4.53 25.99
N SER A 872 5.25 5.06 25.65
CA SER A 872 5.10 6.11 24.62
C SER A 872 5.41 7.51 25.15
N GLN A 873 5.55 7.69 26.46
CA GLN A 873 5.72 9.00 27.12
C GLN A 873 4.61 9.99 26.74
N TYR A 874 3.36 9.50 26.68
CA TYR A 874 2.22 10.21 26.12
C TYR A 874 2.05 11.64 26.67
N GLN A 875 2.12 11.81 27.99
CA GLN A 875 1.91 13.12 28.62
C GLN A 875 3.02 14.14 28.30
N ALA A 876 4.27 13.69 28.21
CA ALA A 876 5.39 14.55 27.84
C ALA A 876 5.25 15.04 26.39
N ARG A 877 4.99 14.12 25.46
CA ARG A 877 4.80 14.43 24.03
C ARG A 877 3.57 15.27 23.76
N LYS A 878 2.50 15.11 24.55
CA LYS A 878 1.32 15.98 24.45
C LYS A 878 1.68 17.45 24.67
N MET A 879 2.53 17.76 25.66
CA MET A 879 3.02 19.12 25.89
C MET A 879 3.90 19.64 24.74
N GLU A 880 4.70 18.76 24.13
CA GLU A 880 5.53 19.09 22.96
C GLU A 880 4.67 19.39 21.73
N VAL A 881 3.61 18.61 21.50
CA VAL A 881 2.62 18.85 20.44
C VAL A 881 1.92 20.19 20.62
N GLU A 882 1.47 20.51 21.83
CA GLU A 882 0.86 21.80 22.14
C GLU A 882 1.83 22.97 21.92
N LYS A 883 3.10 22.81 22.31
CA LYS A 883 4.16 23.79 22.06
C LYS A 883 4.37 23.99 20.56
N PHE A 884 4.57 22.90 19.81
CA PHE A 884 4.74 22.95 18.35
C PHE A 884 3.57 23.66 17.68
N ASN A 885 2.34 23.38 18.11
CA ASN A 885 1.12 23.98 17.58
C ASN A 885 1.01 25.49 17.86
N ARG A 886 1.60 26.01 18.94
CA ARG A 886 1.71 27.47 19.19
C ARG A 886 2.78 28.13 18.33
N GLU A 887 3.85 27.39 18.03
CA GLU A 887 5.02 27.90 17.31
C GLU A 887 4.91 27.78 15.79
N ASN A 888 3.91 27.07 15.26
CA ASN A 888 3.74 26.83 13.82
C ASN A 888 2.31 27.13 13.35
N CYS A 889 2.17 28.05 12.39
CA CYS A 889 0.86 28.44 11.86
C CYS A 889 0.35 27.48 10.76
N TRP A 890 1.25 26.95 9.94
CA TRP A 890 0.90 26.20 8.71
C TRP A 890 1.27 24.72 8.75
N LYS A 891 1.80 24.26 9.88
CA LYS A 891 1.94 22.85 10.22
C LYS A 891 1.42 22.63 11.62
N LYS A 892 0.70 21.54 11.85
CA LYS A 892 0.18 21.18 13.16
C LYS A 892 0.49 19.73 13.47
N ARG A 893 0.75 19.44 14.73
CA ARG A 893 0.87 18.08 15.25
C ARG A 893 -0.40 17.68 15.99
N GLY A 894 -0.64 16.39 16.04
CA GLY A 894 -1.69 15.80 16.85
C GLY A 894 -1.24 14.46 17.39
N LEU A 895 -1.79 14.10 18.55
CA LEU A 895 -1.43 12.89 19.30
C LEU A 895 -2.70 12.19 19.77
N CYS A 896 -2.78 10.89 19.56
CA CYS A 896 -3.92 10.12 20.07
C CYS A 896 -3.53 8.72 20.53
N ILE A 897 -4.19 8.26 21.58
CA ILE A 897 -4.08 6.88 22.09
C ILE A 897 -5.46 6.21 22.07
N ILE A 898 -5.52 5.02 21.47
CA ILE A 898 -6.76 4.28 21.20
C ILE A 898 -6.65 2.84 21.72
N PRO A 899 -7.65 2.34 22.48
CA PRO A 899 -7.72 0.94 22.87
C PRO A 899 -8.50 0.09 21.84
N THR A 900 -8.31 -1.22 21.88
CA THR A 900 -9.17 -2.17 21.17
C THR A 900 -9.48 -3.42 21.99
N LYS A 901 -10.72 -3.92 21.88
CA LYS A 901 -11.17 -5.26 22.29
C LYS A 901 -11.73 -5.97 21.06
N PHE A 902 -11.18 -7.12 20.69
CA PHE A 902 -11.60 -7.88 19.51
C PHE A 902 -11.98 -9.32 19.88
N GLY A 903 -13.21 -9.73 19.55
CA GLY A 903 -13.75 -11.06 19.84
C GLY A 903 -13.25 -12.14 18.89
N ILE A 904 -12.68 -13.22 19.44
CA ILE A 904 -12.10 -14.32 18.67
C ILE A 904 -13.06 -15.51 18.63
N SER A 905 -13.40 -15.90 17.40
CA SER A 905 -14.16 -17.08 16.92
C SER A 905 -14.91 -16.67 15.64
N PHE A 906 -15.35 -17.64 14.85
CA PHE A 906 -16.41 -17.43 13.88
C PHE A 906 -17.73 -17.15 14.61
N THR A 907 -18.52 -16.19 14.12
CA THR A 907 -19.87 -15.90 14.66
C THR A 907 -20.84 -17.05 14.42
N LEU A 908 -20.60 -17.86 13.37
CA LEU A 908 -21.28 -19.13 13.14
C LEU A 908 -20.56 -20.26 13.88
N SER A 909 -21.22 -20.83 14.88
CA SER A 909 -20.63 -21.81 15.81
C SER A 909 -20.01 -23.02 15.11
N PHE A 910 -20.69 -23.61 14.11
CA PHE A 910 -20.22 -24.81 13.41
C PHE A 910 -18.92 -24.58 12.60
N LEU A 911 -18.54 -23.34 12.30
CA LEU A 911 -17.27 -23.05 11.62
C LEU A 911 -16.06 -23.13 12.58
N ASN A 912 -16.28 -23.18 13.89
CA ASN A 912 -15.19 -23.30 14.88
C ASN A 912 -14.74 -24.76 15.06
N GLN A 913 -14.25 -25.35 13.97
CA GLN A 913 -13.69 -26.70 13.92
C GLN A 913 -12.41 -26.73 13.07
N GLY A 914 -11.49 -27.64 13.40
CA GLY A 914 -10.25 -27.88 12.66
C GLY A 914 -9.97 -29.38 12.58
N GLY A 915 -9.28 -29.79 11.51
CA GLY A 915 -8.87 -31.18 11.30
C GLY A 915 -7.42 -31.26 10.88
N ALA A 916 -6.76 -32.37 11.21
CA ALA A 916 -5.38 -32.65 10.86
C ALA A 916 -5.16 -34.13 10.55
N LEU A 917 -4.20 -34.41 9.68
CA LEU A 917 -3.70 -35.74 9.38
C LEU A 917 -2.19 -35.71 9.52
N VAL A 918 -1.67 -36.64 10.32
CA VAL A 918 -0.23 -36.78 10.57
C VAL A 918 0.18 -38.17 10.09
N HIS A 919 1.35 -38.28 9.49
CA HIS A 919 1.98 -39.54 9.14
C HIS A 919 3.40 -39.52 9.67
N VAL A 920 3.83 -40.63 10.27
CA VAL A 920 5.24 -40.80 10.62
C VAL A 920 5.73 -41.98 9.79
N TYR A 921 6.70 -41.72 8.93
CA TYR A 921 7.30 -42.72 8.07
C TYR A 921 8.30 -43.57 8.85
N THR A 922 8.72 -44.68 8.24
CA THR A 922 9.61 -45.66 8.87
C THR A 922 11.02 -45.13 9.11
N ASP A 923 11.42 -44.05 8.45
CA ASP A 923 12.67 -43.33 8.71
C ASP A 923 12.55 -42.30 9.85
N GLY A 924 11.38 -42.22 10.50
CA GLY A 924 11.07 -41.26 11.56
C GLY A 924 10.66 -39.88 11.07
N SER A 925 10.68 -39.60 9.76
CA SER A 925 10.19 -38.32 9.24
C SER A 925 8.67 -38.21 9.41
N VAL A 926 8.18 -36.98 9.66
CA VAL A 926 6.77 -36.70 9.92
C VAL A 926 6.20 -35.82 8.83
N LEU A 927 5.20 -36.32 8.09
CA LEU A 927 4.40 -35.52 7.19
C LEU A 927 3.12 -35.08 7.90
N LEU A 928 2.85 -33.79 7.87
CA LEU A 928 1.70 -33.18 8.50
C LEU A 928 0.87 -32.42 7.47
N THR A 929 -0.46 -32.53 7.57
CA THR A 929 -1.41 -31.69 6.86
C THR A 929 -2.57 -31.32 7.77
N HIS A 930 -3.16 -30.16 7.54
CA HIS A 930 -4.27 -29.61 8.31
C HIS A 930 -5.18 -28.76 7.42
N GLY A 931 -6.38 -28.44 7.91
CA GLY A 931 -7.38 -27.71 7.12
C GLY A 931 -7.07 -26.24 6.81
N GLY A 932 -6.23 -25.60 7.63
CA GLY A 932 -5.79 -24.22 7.37
C GLY A 932 -4.81 -24.08 6.20
N THR A 933 -4.80 -22.91 5.55
CA THR A 933 -3.97 -22.57 4.38
C THR A 933 -2.92 -21.51 4.69
N GLU A 934 -1.76 -21.57 4.05
CA GLU A 934 -0.70 -20.54 4.19
C GLU A 934 -0.93 -19.35 3.24
N MET A 935 -1.00 -18.15 3.79
CA MET A 935 -1.14 -16.89 3.04
C MET A 935 -0.13 -15.83 3.50
N GLY A 936 0.91 -16.24 4.24
CA GLY A 936 1.98 -15.41 4.77
C GLY A 936 1.95 -15.16 6.27
N GLN A 937 0.88 -15.61 6.94
CA GLN A 937 0.72 -15.50 8.39
C GLN A 937 1.55 -16.51 9.18
N GLY A 938 2.30 -17.39 8.48
CA GLY A 938 3.17 -18.40 9.10
C GLY A 938 2.38 -19.45 9.85
N LEU A 939 1.21 -19.83 9.33
CA LEU A 939 0.40 -20.87 9.92
C LEU A 939 1.14 -22.20 9.90
N HIS A 940 1.68 -22.61 8.75
CA HIS A 940 2.42 -23.88 8.66
C HIS A 940 3.66 -23.87 9.58
N THR A 941 4.33 -22.73 9.70
CA THR A 941 5.44 -22.52 10.63
C THR A 941 5.03 -22.80 12.08
N LYS A 942 3.93 -22.18 12.54
CA LYS A 942 3.37 -22.41 13.88
C LYS A 942 2.93 -23.86 14.10
N MET A 943 2.34 -24.49 13.08
CA MET A 943 1.88 -25.88 13.17
C MET A 943 3.04 -26.87 13.31
N VAL A 944 4.18 -26.62 12.63
CA VAL A 944 5.42 -27.39 12.82
C VAL A 944 5.99 -27.18 14.24
N GLN A 945 5.99 -25.96 14.77
CA GLN A 945 6.41 -25.70 16.16
C GLN A 945 5.53 -26.47 17.16
N VAL A 946 4.21 -26.47 16.96
CA VAL A 946 3.26 -27.21 17.79
C VAL A 946 3.53 -28.72 17.75
N ALA A 947 3.66 -29.30 16.55
CA ALA A 947 3.93 -30.72 16.38
C ALA A 947 5.28 -31.14 16.99
N SER A 948 6.32 -30.31 16.81
CA SER A 948 7.66 -30.53 17.39
C SER A 948 7.62 -30.60 18.91
N ARG A 949 6.98 -29.63 19.57
CA ARG A 949 6.79 -29.64 21.02
C ARG A 949 5.96 -30.82 21.49
N ALA A 950 4.87 -31.14 20.79
CA ALA A 950 3.98 -32.24 21.15
C ALA A 950 4.74 -33.58 21.10
N LEU A 951 5.39 -33.89 19.97
CA LEU A 951 6.12 -35.14 19.75
C LEU A 951 7.47 -35.22 20.45
N LYS A 952 8.02 -34.07 20.88
CA LYS A 952 9.37 -33.93 21.45
C LYS A 952 10.46 -34.38 20.48
N ILE A 953 10.39 -33.86 19.25
CA ILE A 953 11.37 -34.06 18.18
C ILE A 953 11.69 -32.72 17.53
N PRO A 954 12.87 -32.56 16.90
CA PRO A 954 13.23 -31.31 16.25
C PRO A 954 12.31 -30.99 15.07
N THR A 955 12.09 -29.71 14.81
CA THR A 955 11.26 -29.21 13.69
C THR A 955 11.75 -29.70 12.33
N SER A 956 13.05 -30.00 12.19
CA SER A 956 13.65 -30.53 10.96
C SER A 956 13.12 -31.92 10.55
N LYS A 957 12.54 -32.69 11.48
CA LYS A 957 11.91 -33.98 11.18
C LYS A 957 10.44 -33.85 10.73
N ILE A 958 9.88 -32.64 10.75
CA ILE A 958 8.45 -32.40 10.48
C ILE A 958 8.31 -31.53 9.24
N HIS A 959 7.51 -31.99 8.29
CA HIS A 959 7.27 -31.29 7.04
C HIS A 959 5.77 -31.12 6.75
N ILE A 960 5.40 -29.97 6.20
CA ILE A 960 4.06 -29.69 5.65
C ILE A 960 4.23 -29.34 4.18
N THR A 961 3.55 -30.05 3.30
CA THR A 961 3.65 -29.81 1.84
C THR A 961 2.60 -28.81 1.35
N GLU A 962 1.33 -29.02 1.71
CA GLU A 962 0.17 -28.26 1.21
C GLU A 962 -1.10 -28.59 2.00
N THR A 963 -2.20 -27.88 1.69
CA THR A 963 -3.56 -28.15 2.15
C THR A 963 -4.38 -28.77 1.00
N SER A 964 -5.08 -29.89 1.25
CA SER A 964 -5.94 -30.51 0.23
C SER A 964 -7.20 -31.17 0.80
N THR A 965 -8.31 -31.09 0.05
CA THR A 965 -9.62 -31.65 0.43
C THR A 965 -9.63 -33.17 0.53
N ASN A 966 -8.70 -33.88 -0.12
CA ASN A 966 -8.59 -35.34 -0.05
C ASN A 966 -7.82 -35.83 1.19
N THR A 967 -7.11 -34.96 1.90
CA THR A 967 -6.40 -35.29 3.15
C THR A 967 -7.17 -34.85 4.38
N VAL A 968 -7.70 -33.63 4.36
CA VAL A 968 -8.57 -33.10 5.42
C VAL A 968 -9.85 -32.55 4.77
N PRO A 969 -10.97 -33.27 4.87
CA PRO A 969 -12.24 -32.84 4.28
C PRO A 969 -12.98 -31.84 5.20
N ASN A 970 -14.01 -31.19 4.65
CA ASN A 970 -14.98 -30.36 5.39
C ASN A 970 -14.36 -29.25 6.24
N THR A 971 -13.26 -28.67 5.76
CA THR A 971 -12.50 -27.64 6.48
C THR A 971 -13.22 -26.30 6.45
N SER A 972 -13.29 -25.62 7.59
CA SER A 972 -13.63 -24.20 7.65
C SER A 972 -12.64 -23.35 6.85
N PRO A 973 -13.06 -22.16 6.37
CA PRO A 973 -12.12 -21.24 5.74
C PRO A 973 -11.01 -20.84 6.72
N THR A 974 -9.83 -20.54 6.17
CA THR A 974 -8.74 -19.95 6.96
C THR A 974 -9.06 -18.47 7.20
N ALA A 975 -9.81 -18.17 8.26
CA ALA A 975 -10.35 -16.84 8.58
C ALA A 975 -10.62 -16.65 10.09
N ALA A 976 -11.26 -15.53 10.46
CA ALA A 976 -11.68 -15.18 11.84
C ALA A 976 -10.54 -15.17 12.88
N SER A 977 -9.29 -15.07 12.42
CA SER A 977 -8.06 -15.21 13.21
C SER A 977 -7.96 -16.52 14.00
N ALA A 978 -8.80 -17.52 13.70
CA ALA A 978 -8.94 -18.74 14.52
C ALA A 978 -8.06 -19.91 14.04
N SER A 979 -7.37 -19.76 12.90
CA SER A 979 -6.75 -20.90 12.22
C SER A 979 -5.62 -21.55 13.03
N ALA A 980 -4.76 -20.78 13.69
CA ALA A 980 -3.69 -21.34 14.52
C ALA A 980 -4.26 -22.08 15.76
N ASP A 981 -5.29 -21.53 16.38
CA ASP A 981 -5.96 -22.14 17.52
C ASP A 981 -6.59 -23.49 17.15
N LEU A 982 -7.42 -23.48 16.10
CA LEU A 982 -8.20 -24.65 15.68
C LEU A 982 -7.31 -25.76 15.11
N ASN A 983 -6.40 -25.41 14.19
CA ASN A 983 -5.51 -26.41 13.58
C ASN A 983 -4.40 -26.84 14.56
N GLY A 984 -3.94 -25.94 15.44
CA GLY A 984 -2.95 -26.26 16.46
C GLY A 984 -3.48 -27.32 17.44
N GLN A 985 -4.74 -27.18 17.88
CA GLN A 985 -5.37 -28.20 18.72
C GLN A 985 -5.57 -29.53 17.98
N ALA A 986 -6.02 -29.50 16.73
CA ALA A 986 -6.20 -30.72 15.93
C ALA A 986 -4.88 -31.49 15.75
N ILE A 987 -3.79 -30.77 15.50
CA ILE A 987 -2.43 -31.33 15.39
C ILE A 987 -1.95 -31.87 16.72
N TYR A 988 -2.11 -31.11 17.80
CA TYR A 988 -1.69 -31.53 19.13
C TYR A 988 -2.30 -32.89 19.48
N GLU A 989 -3.59 -33.06 19.25
CA GLU A 989 -4.30 -34.31 19.55
C GLU A 989 -3.88 -35.47 18.64
N ALA A 990 -3.59 -35.18 17.36
CA ALA A 990 -3.03 -36.18 16.47
C ALA A 990 -1.65 -36.67 16.96
N CYS A 991 -0.79 -35.75 17.38
CA CYS A 991 0.49 -36.05 18.02
C CYS A 991 0.33 -36.81 19.35
N GLN A 992 -0.61 -36.41 20.21
CA GLN A 992 -0.89 -37.11 21.47
C GLN A 992 -1.33 -38.55 21.22
N THR A 993 -2.15 -38.80 20.19
CA THR A 993 -2.49 -40.18 19.88
C THR A 993 -1.28 -40.96 19.41
N ILE A 994 -0.43 -40.36 18.57
CA ILE A 994 0.80 -41.02 18.14
C ILE A 994 1.60 -41.47 19.37
N LEU A 995 1.91 -40.55 20.27
CA LEU A 995 2.65 -40.81 21.50
C LEU A 995 2.03 -41.94 22.33
N LYS A 996 0.70 -41.98 22.47
CA LYS A 996 0.01 -43.06 23.19
C LYS A 996 0.27 -44.43 22.58
N ARG A 997 0.34 -44.54 21.25
CA ARG A 997 0.67 -45.80 20.58
C ARG A 997 2.17 -46.12 20.60
N LEU A 998 3.04 -45.10 20.66
CA LEU A 998 4.49 -45.25 20.84
C LEU A 998 4.86 -45.73 22.25
N GLU A 999 4.05 -45.40 23.24
CA GLU A 999 4.37 -45.57 24.67
C GLU A 999 4.85 -46.99 25.04
N PRO A 1000 4.24 -48.09 24.55
CA PRO A 1000 4.74 -49.44 24.83
C PRO A 1000 6.16 -49.70 24.30
N PHE A 1001 6.51 -49.11 23.15
CA PHE A 1001 7.83 -49.28 22.55
C PHE A 1001 8.87 -48.41 23.25
N LYS A 1002 8.50 -47.19 23.63
CA LYS A 1002 9.32 -46.31 24.45
C LYS A 1002 9.62 -46.91 25.82
N LYS A 1003 8.66 -47.61 26.44
CA LYS A 1003 8.89 -48.34 27.70
C LYS A 1003 9.83 -49.53 27.52
N LYS A 1004 9.74 -50.25 26.40
CA LYS A 1004 10.62 -51.39 26.09
C LYS A 1004 12.05 -50.97 25.74
N ASN A 1005 12.23 -49.78 25.16
CA ASN A 1005 13.53 -49.25 24.80
C ASN A 1005 13.61 -47.74 25.16
N PRO A 1006 13.72 -47.37 26.44
CA PRO A 1006 13.64 -45.96 26.87
C PRO A 1006 14.78 -45.08 26.38
N SER A 1007 15.93 -45.68 26.06
CA SER A 1007 17.09 -45.02 25.42
C SER A 1007 17.04 -45.05 23.89
N GLY A 1008 16.02 -45.68 23.30
CA GLY A 1008 15.84 -45.77 21.85
C GLY A 1008 15.58 -44.41 21.21
N SER A 1009 15.88 -44.30 19.93
CA SER A 1009 15.59 -43.10 19.16
C SER A 1009 14.14 -43.10 18.65
N TRP A 1010 13.64 -41.92 18.28
CA TRP A 1010 12.29 -41.71 17.75
C TRP A 1010 11.90 -42.69 16.62
N GLU A 1011 12.87 -43.05 15.78
CA GLU A 1011 12.72 -43.92 14.61
C GLU A 1011 12.20 -45.33 14.97
N SER A 1012 12.26 -45.74 16.24
CA SER A 1012 11.97 -47.11 16.65
C SER A 1012 10.52 -47.44 17.08
N TRP A 1013 9.53 -46.52 17.04
CA TRP A 1013 8.30 -46.65 17.87
C TRP A 1013 6.82 -46.56 17.27
N VAL A 1014 6.48 -46.26 15.99
CA VAL A 1014 5.26 -45.51 15.42
C VAL A 1014 3.77 -46.05 15.27
N SER A 1015 2.66 -45.26 15.58
CA SER A 1015 1.35 -45.00 14.81
C SER A 1015 0.18 -44.14 15.52
N LEU A 1016 -1.01 -43.78 14.90
CA LEU A 1016 -1.89 -42.49 14.89
C LEU A 1016 -3.29 -42.21 15.62
N SER A 1017 -3.96 -40.99 15.60
CA SER A 1017 -5.48 -40.66 15.61
C SER A 1017 -5.92 -39.12 15.67
N TRP A 1018 -7.16 -38.72 16.10
CA TRP A 1018 -7.94 -37.43 15.84
C TRP A 1018 -8.74 -36.77 17.04
N SER A 1019 -9.31 -35.52 16.91
CA SER A 1019 -10.10 -34.76 17.96
C SER A 1019 -11.06 -33.58 17.53
N LYS A 1020 -11.76 -32.90 18.51
CA LYS A 1020 -12.76 -31.77 18.37
C LYS A 1020 -12.82 -30.81 19.61
N THR A 1021 -13.33 -29.56 19.47
CA THR A 1021 -13.46 -28.51 20.54
C THR A 1021 -14.90 -28.27 21.05
N PRO A 1022 -15.17 -28.12 22.38
CA PRO A 1022 -16.51 -27.88 22.97
C PRO A 1022 -16.89 -26.40 23.29
N ASN A 1023 -18.21 -26.13 23.46
CA ASN A 1023 -18.85 -24.96 24.12
C ASN A 1023 -18.90 -23.57 23.42
N LEU A 1024 -19.52 -23.42 22.22
CA LEU A 1024 -19.78 -22.12 21.55
C LEU A 1024 -21.23 -21.98 21.01
N GLY A 1025 -21.88 -20.81 21.17
CA GLY A 1025 -23.23 -20.50 20.62
C GLY A 1025 -23.88 -19.22 21.17
N TYR A 1026 -24.57 -18.43 20.31
CA TYR A 1026 -25.22 -17.15 20.66
C TYR A 1026 -26.56 -16.96 19.92
N SER A 1027 -27.57 -16.37 20.57
CA SER A 1027 -28.86 -16.02 19.95
C SER A 1027 -29.12 -14.51 20.00
N PHE A 1028 -29.36 -13.93 18.82
CA PHE A 1028 -29.76 -12.53 18.69
C PHE A 1028 -31.16 -12.24 19.26
N GLU A 1029 -32.05 -13.23 19.31
CA GLU A 1029 -33.42 -13.08 19.82
C GLU A 1029 -33.46 -12.94 21.34
N THR A 1030 -32.63 -13.72 22.04
CA THR A 1030 -32.59 -13.75 23.52
C THR A 1030 -31.48 -12.88 24.11
N ASN A 1031 -30.60 -12.31 23.27
CA ASN A 1031 -29.42 -11.53 23.66
C ASN A 1031 -28.56 -12.27 24.72
N SER A 1032 -28.38 -13.58 24.53
CA SER A 1032 -27.69 -14.48 25.46
C SER A 1032 -26.88 -15.56 24.74
N GLY A 1033 -25.83 -16.07 25.40
CA GLY A 1033 -24.86 -17.02 24.86
C GLY A 1033 -23.46 -16.41 24.70
N ASN A 1034 -22.48 -17.22 24.28
CA ASN A 1034 -21.09 -16.78 24.08
C ASN A 1034 -20.73 -16.87 22.58
N PRO A 1035 -20.72 -15.74 21.85
CA PRO A 1035 -20.31 -15.72 20.44
C PRO A 1035 -18.78 -15.85 20.26
N PHE A 1036 -18.00 -15.45 21.28
CA PHE A 1036 -16.54 -15.49 21.24
C PHE A 1036 -15.97 -16.40 22.33
N HIS A 1037 -14.86 -17.09 22.04
CA HIS A 1037 -14.19 -17.97 23.00
C HIS A 1037 -13.37 -17.17 24.03
N TYR A 1038 -12.70 -16.14 23.54
CA TYR A 1038 -11.95 -15.13 24.31
C TYR A 1038 -11.84 -13.84 23.48
N PHE A 1039 -11.21 -12.81 24.05
CA PHE A 1039 -10.93 -11.55 23.38
C PHE A 1039 -9.42 -11.28 23.31
N SER A 1040 -9.00 -10.67 22.21
CA SER A 1040 -7.68 -10.04 22.07
C SER A 1040 -7.78 -8.57 22.44
N TYR A 1041 -6.72 -8.02 23.05
CA TYR A 1041 -6.68 -6.66 23.57
C TYR A 1041 -5.41 -5.96 23.10
N GLY A 1042 -5.51 -4.67 22.81
CA GLY A 1042 -4.34 -3.87 22.44
C GLY A 1042 -4.58 -2.39 22.58
N VAL A 1043 -3.50 -1.63 22.61
CA VAL A 1043 -3.52 -0.16 22.64
C VAL A 1043 -2.45 0.36 21.70
N ALA A 1044 -2.77 1.42 20.97
CA ALA A 1044 -1.78 2.15 20.17
C ALA A 1044 -1.85 3.64 20.44
N CYS A 1045 -0.67 4.25 20.60
CA CYS A 1045 -0.44 5.68 20.65
C CYS A 1045 0.19 6.11 19.32
N SER A 1046 -0.29 7.18 18.69
CA SER A 1046 0.29 7.68 17.44
C SER A 1046 0.31 9.19 17.35
N GLU A 1047 1.37 9.70 16.74
CA GLU A 1047 1.63 11.13 16.53
C GLU A 1047 1.84 11.41 15.05
N VAL A 1048 1.26 12.52 14.60
CA VAL A 1048 1.35 12.97 13.21
C VAL A 1048 1.72 14.44 13.14
N GLU A 1049 2.26 14.85 12.00
CA GLU A 1049 2.41 16.25 11.61
C GLU A 1049 1.71 16.46 10.27
N ILE A 1050 0.68 17.32 10.24
CA ILE A 1050 -0.04 17.67 9.02
C ILE A 1050 0.51 18.97 8.42
N ASP A 1051 0.51 19.06 7.11
CA ASP A 1051 0.73 20.29 6.36
C ASP A 1051 -0.61 20.94 6.03
N CYS A 1052 -0.95 22.01 6.74
CA CYS A 1052 -2.27 22.65 6.65
C CYS A 1052 -2.56 23.24 5.26
N LEU A 1053 -1.51 23.52 4.48
CA LEU A 1053 -1.60 24.13 3.15
C LEU A 1053 -1.79 23.11 2.03
N THR A 1054 -1.53 21.82 2.28
CA THR A 1054 -1.54 20.80 1.22
C THR A 1054 -2.35 19.55 1.56
N GLY A 1055 -2.59 19.30 2.85
CA GLY A 1055 -3.24 18.09 3.34
C GLY A 1055 -2.31 16.88 3.47
N ASP A 1056 -1.04 16.98 3.06
CA ASP A 1056 -0.06 15.92 3.33
C ASP A 1056 0.18 15.76 4.85
N HIS A 1057 0.61 14.58 5.27
CA HIS A 1057 0.96 14.34 6.68
C HIS A 1057 2.09 13.33 6.85
N LYS A 1058 2.88 13.51 7.91
CA LYS A 1058 3.90 12.55 8.35
C LYS A 1058 3.37 11.74 9.53
N ASN A 1059 3.61 10.43 9.50
CA ASN A 1059 3.44 9.56 10.65
C ASN A 1059 4.74 9.60 11.45
N LEU A 1060 4.79 10.41 12.50
CA LEU A 1060 6.04 10.65 13.24
C LEU A 1060 6.40 9.43 14.09
N ARG A 1061 5.46 8.98 14.91
CA ARG A 1061 5.70 7.87 15.83
C ARG A 1061 4.43 7.08 16.14
N THR A 1062 4.59 5.76 16.25
CA THR A 1062 3.57 4.87 16.79
C THR A 1062 4.17 3.91 17.82
N ASP A 1063 3.49 3.77 18.95
CA ASP A 1063 3.78 2.80 20.01
C ASP A 1063 2.59 1.85 20.16
N ILE A 1064 2.81 0.54 20.10
CA ILE A 1064 1.76 -0.49 20.22
C ILE A 1064 2.09 -1.44 21.38
N VAL A 1065 1.11 -1.70 22.24
CA VAL A 1065 1.15 -2.80 23.22
C VAL A 1065 0.00 -3.76 22.93
N MET A 1066 0.34 -5.03 22.67
CA MET A 1066 -0.62 -6.03 22.21
C MET A 1066 -0.63 -7.28 23.11
N ASP A 1067 -1.81 -7.69 23.56
CA ASP A 1067 -2.01 -8.96 24.25
C ASP A 1067 -2.26 -10.09 23.24
N VAL A 1068 -1.22 -10.89 23.04
CA VAL A 1068 -1.23 -12.11 22.22
C VAL A 1068 -1.13 -13.39 23.06
N GLY A 1069 -1.39 -13.30 24.36
CA GLY A 1069 -1.14 -14.37 25.31
C GLY A 1069 0.33 -14.79 25.35
N SER A 1070 0.57 -16.08 25.59
CA SER A 1070 1.89 -16.68 25.37
C SER A 1070 2.07 -16.99 23.89
N SER A 1071 2.65 -16.03 23.16
CA SER A 1071 2.88 -16.15 21.70
C SER A 1071 3.49 -17.49 21.32
N LEU A 1072 2.96 -18.14 20.27
CA LEU A 1072 3.59 -19.35 19.71
C LEU A 1072 4.90 -19.00 18.99
N ASN A 1073 4.97 -17.80 18.41
CA ASN A 1073 6.12 -17.30 17.68
C ASN A 1073 6.09 -15.76 17.67
N PRO A 1074 6.92 -15.10 18.50
CA PRO A 1074 6.89 -13.65 18.64
C PRO A 1074 7.31 -12.90 17.37
N ALA A 1075 8.17 -13.48 16.53
CA ALA A 1075 8.55 -12.86 15.26
C ALA A 1075 7.39 -12.77 14.28
N ILE A 1076 6.64 -13.88 14.13
CA ILE A 1076 5.44 -13.91 13.29
C ILE A 1076 4.36 -13.00 13.87
N ASP A 1077 4.12 -13.04 15.18
CA ASP A 1077 3.05 -12.26 15.81
C ASP A 1077 3.30 -10.75 15.75
N ILE A 1078 4.55 -10.30 15.96
CA ILE A 1078 4.92 -8.89 15.74
C ILE A 1078 4.74 -8.51 14.27
N GLY A 1079 5.15 -9.37 13.33
CA GLY A 1079 4.91 -9.14 11.90
C GLY A 1079 3.42 -9.05 11.54
N GLN A 1080 2.55 -9.79 12.24
CA GLN A 1080 1.10 -9.68 12.07
C GLN A 1080 0.56 -8.37 12.66
N VAL A 1081 1.05 -7.92 13.81
CA VAL A 1081 0.70 -6.62 14.41
C VAL A 1081 1.03 -5.47 13.46
N GLU A 1082 2.27 -5.42 12.97
CA GLU A 1082 2.74 -4.37 12.06
C GLU A 1082 2.00 -4.40 10.72
N GLY A 1083 1.82 -5.59 10.14
CA GLY A 1083 1.07 -5.78 8.90
C GLY A 1083 -0.38 -5.34 9.00
N ALA A 1084 -1.07 -5.77 10.05
CA ALA A 1084 -2.46 -5.39 10.31
C ALA A 1084 -2.58 -3.88 10.53
N PHE A 1085 -1.71 -3.31 11.37
CA PHE A 1085 -1.69 -1.87 11.66
C PHE A 1085 -1.51 -1.06 10.37
N VAL A 1086 -0.53 -1.42 9.52
CA VAL A 1086 -0.30 -0.68 8.27
C VAL A 1086 -1.47 -0.86 7.29
N GLN A 1087 -2.14 -2.01 7.22
CA GLN A 1087 -3.38 -2.15 6.44
C GLN A 1087 -4.51 -1.24 6.97
N GLY A 1088 -4.61 -1.06 8.29
CA GLY A 1088 -5.53 -0.11 8.92
C GLY A 1088 -5.16 1.34 8.67
N LEU A 1089 -3.87 1.67 8.68
CA LEU A 1089 -3.35 3.00 8.33
C LEU A 1089 -3.83 3.38 6.94
N GLY A 1090 -3.68 2.46 5.97
CA GLY A 1090 -4.21 2.62 4.63
C GLY A 1090 -5.72 2.89 4.60
N LEU A 1091 -6.52 2.04 5.26
CA LEU A 1091 -7.98 2.19 5.35
C LEU A 1091 -8.42 3.57 5.84
N PHE A 1092 -7.71 4.11 6.84
CA PHE A 1092 -8.15 5.33 7.50
C PHE A 1092 -7.55 6.60 6.93
N THR A 1093 -6.51 6.53 6.09
CA THR A 1093 -5.76 7.75 5.67
C THR A 1093 -5.42 7.84 4.18
N MET A 1094 -5.44 6.73 3.42
CA MET A 1094 -4.89 6.72 2.05
C MET A 1094 -5.77 6.02 1.01
N GLU A 1095 -6.33 4.88 1.38
CA GLU A 1095 -6.96 3.95 0.43
C GLU A 1095 -8.39 4.38 0.12
N GLU A 1096 -8.59 4.96 -1.07
CA GLU A 1096 -9.89 5.47 -1.51
C GLU A 1096 -10.30 4.83 -2.85
N LEU A 1097 -11.54 4.32 -2.88
CA LEU A 1097 -12.16 3.78 -4.10
C LEU A 1097 -13.09 4.82 -4.69
N HIS A 1098 -12.88 5.16 -5.96
CA HIS A 1098 -13.74 6.10 -6.67
C HIS A 1098 -14.58 5.39 -7.72
N TYR A 1099 -15.87 5.68 -7.71
CA TYR A 1099 -16.86 5.17 -8.65
C TYR A 1099 -17.45 6.32 -9.45
N SER A 1100 -17.80 6.08 -10.71
CA SER A 1100 -18.64 6.99 -11.48
C SER A 1100 -20.06 7.06 -10.89
N PRO A 1101 -20.86 8.09 -11.20
CA PRO A 1101 -22.27 8.14 -10.81
C PRO A 1101 -23.08 6.91 -11.25
N GLU A 1102 -22.69 6.27 -12.36
CA GLU A 1102 -23.32 5.06 -12.90
C GLU A 1102 -22.81 3.76 -12.25
N GLY A 1103 -21.90 3.84 -11.27
CA GLY A 1103 -21.39 2.70 -10.51
C GLY A 1103 -20.16 2.01 -11.11
N SER A 1104 -19.46 2.63 -12.07
CA SER A 1104 -18.23 2.08 -12.64
C SER A 1104 -17.02 2.42 -11.77
N LEU A 1105 -16.26 1.42 -11.34
CA LEU A 1105 -15.02 1.64 -10.59
C LEU A 1105 -13.97 2.33 -11.47
N HIS A 1106 -13.39 3.44 -11.03
CA HIS A 1106 -12.29 4.14 -11.71
C HIS A 1106 -10.91 3.71 -11.22
N THR A 1107 -10.77 3.45 -9.92
CA THR A 1107 -9.49 3.08 -9.29
C THR A 1107 -9.21 1.58 -9.44
N ARG A 1108 -8.55 1.17 -10.54
CA ARG A 1108 -8.35 -0.25 -10.91
C ARG A 1108 -6.89 -0.74 -10.84
N GLY A 1109 -6.00 0.00 -10.20
CA GLY A 1109 -4.60 -0.40 -10.09
C GLY A 1109 -3.79 0.48 -9.14
N PRO A 1110 -2.54 0.09 -8.80
CA PRO A 1110 -1.65 0.88 -7.95
C PRO A 1110 -1.38 2.31 -8.45
N SER A 1111 -1.59 2.62 -9.73
CA SER A 1111 -1.50 3.98 -10.26
C SER A 1111 -2.54 4.93 -9.66
N THR A 1112 -3.71 4.42 -9.25
CA THR A 1112 -4.86 5.22 -8.77
C THR A 1112 -5.39 4.79 -7.41
N TYR A 1113 -5.11 3.57 -6.96
CA TYR A 1113 -5.42 3.07 -5.62
C TYR A 1113 -4.16 2.93 -4.78
N LYS A 1114 -4.02 3.76 -3.75
CA LYS A 1114 -2.76 3.94 -3.01
C LYS A 1114 -2.78 3.23 -1.67
N ILE A 1115 -2.28 1.99 -1.66
CA ILE A 1115 -1.89 1.33 -0.41
C ILE A 1115 -0.67 2.03 0.21
N PRO A 1116 -0.42 1.90 1.53
CA PRO A 1116 0.80 2.40 2.16
C PRO A 1116 2.07 1.89 1.47
N ALA A 1117 3.08 2.74 1.34
CA ALA A 1117 4.41 2.42 0.82
C ALA A 1117 5.46 2.42 1.95
N PHE A 1118 6.74 2.17 1.62
CA PHE A 1118 7.85 2.24 2.58
C PHE A 1118 7.93 3.61 3.29
N GLY A 1119 7.69 4.71 2.57
CA GLY A 1119 7.68 6.08 3.12
C GLY A 1119 6.42 6.47 3.93
N SER A 1120 5.44 5.57 4.01
CA SER A 1120 4.16 5.82 4.68
C SER A 1120 4.11 5.34 6.14
N ILE A 1121 5.01 4.43 6.55
CA ILE A 1121 5.03 3.88 7.91
C ILE A 1121 5.46 4.95 8.93
N PRO A 1122 5.11 4.79 10.23
CA PRO A 1122 5.65 5.63 11.28
C PRO A 1122 7.18 5.65 11.26
N ILE A 1123 7.78 6.85 11.34
CA ILE A 1123 9.24 7.01 11.34
C ILE A 1123 9.85 6.31 12.57
N GLU A 1124 9.24 6.52 13.73
CA GLU A 1124 9.49 5.72 14.92
C GLU A 1124 8.38 4.69 15.13
N PHE A 1125 8.69 3.39 15.03
CA PHE A 1125 7.70 2.32 15.12
C PHE A 1125 8.06 1.28 16.20
N ARG A 1126 7.29 1.28 17.28
CA ARG A 1126 7.52 0.41 18.45
C ARG A 1126 6.36 -0.56 18.65
N VAL A 1127 6.69 -1.84 18.88
CA VAL A 1127 5.71 -2.90 19.16
C VAL A 1127 6.17 -3.73 20.35
N SER A 1128 5.30 -3.86 21.35
CA SER A 1128 5.49 -4.68 22.53
C SER A 1128 4.39 -5.73 22.63
N LEU A 1129 4.78 -6.98 22.87
CA LEU A 1129 3.86 -8.04 23.26
C LEU A 1129 3.73 -8.03 24.79
N LEU A 1130 2.49 -7.99 25.29
CA LEU A 1130 2.21 -7.94 26.73
C LEU A 1130 2.83 -9.18 27.41
N ARG A 1131 3.58 -8.96 28.49
CA ARG A 1131 4.26 -10.04 29.23
C ARG A 1131 3.31 -10.72 30.21
N ASP A 1132 3.56 -11.99 30.53
CA ASP A 1132 2.93 -12.71 31.63
C ASP A 1132 1.38 -12.69 31.56
N CYS A 1133 0.83 -12.95 30.38
CA CYS A 1133 -0.63 -12.95 30.13
C CYS A 1133 -1.16 -14.26 29.49
N PRO A 1134 -0.83 -15.46 30.01
CA PRO A 1134 -1.20 -16.73 29.37
C PRO A 1134 -2.72 -16.91 29.21
N ASN A 1135 -3.16 -17.29 28.02
CA ASN A 1135 -4.57 -17.60 27.71
C ASN A 1135 -4.85 -19.10 27.74
N LYS A 1136 -5.19 -19.66 28.91
CA LYS A 1136 -5.40 -21.10 29.11
C LYS A 1136 -6.45 -21.77 28.20
N ARG A 1137 -7.24 -20.98 27.45
CA ARG A 1137 -8.32 -21.45 26.58
C ARG A 1137 -7.89 -21.85 25.17
N ALA A 1138 -6.68 -21.49 24.76
CA ALA A 1138 -6.15 -21.80 23.43
C ALA A 1138 -4.84 -22.60 23.52
N ILE A 1139 -4.42 -23.16 22.38
CA ILE A 1139 -3.23 -24.01 22.27
C ILE A 1139 -2.00 -23.32 22.88
N TYR A 1140 -1.34 -24.00 23.81
CA TYR A 1140 -0.15 -23.50 24.52
C TYR A 1140 -0.26 -22.08 25.08
N ALA A 1141 -1.46 -21.70 25.51
CA ALA A 1141 -1.76 -20.41 26.13
C ALA A 1141 -1.63 -19.17 25.22
N SER A 1142 -1.65 -19.35 23.89
CA SER A 1142 -1.56 -18.26 22.92
C SER A 1142 -2.87 -17.49 22.72
N LYS A 1143 -2.84 -16.41 21.94
CA LYS A 1143 -4.02 -15.77 21.36
C LYS A 1143 -3.84 -15.52 19.87
N ALA A 1144 -4.96 -15.46 19.18
CA ALA A 1144 -5.08 -14.99 17.81
C ALA A 1144 -4.65 -13.53 17.65
N VAL A 1145 -3.85 -13.25 16.61
CA VAL A 1145 -3.24 -11.93 16.36
C VAL A 1145 -3.57 -11.35 14.97
N GLY A 1146 -4.16 -12.15 14.08
CA GLY A 1146 -4.35 -11.77 12.68
C GLY A 1146 -5.10 -10.44 12.55
N GLU A 1147 -6.36 -10.39 12.91
CA GLU A 1147 -7.22 -9.22 12.70
C GLU A 1147 -7.17 -8.11 13.77
N PRO A 1148 -7.03 -8.41 15.07
CA PRO A 1148 -7.18 -7.40 16.13
C PRO A 1148 -6.36 -6.11 15.96
N PRO A 1149 -5.07 -6.15 15.55
CA PRO A 1149 -4.25 -4.93 15.52
C PRO A 1149 -4.57 -3.98 14.38
N LEU A 1150 -5.44 -4.37 13.42
CA LEU A 1150 -5.79 -3.50 12.28
C LEU A 1150 -6.48 -2.22 12.74
N PHE A 1151 -7.40 -2.33 13.70
CA PHE A 1151 -8.15 -1.17 14.18
C PHE A 1151 -7.27 -0.16 14.94
N LEU A 1152 -6.15 -0.60 15.52
CA LEU A 1152 -5.25 0.26 16.28
C LEU A 1152 -4.72 1.44 15.46
N ALA A 1153 -4.65 1.32 14.13
CA ALA A 1153 -4.25 2.41 13.24
C ALA A 1153 -5.23 3.59 13.20
N SER A 1154 -6.44 3.44 13.75
CA SER A 1154 -7.34 4.58 13.98
C SER A 1154 -6.72 5.63 14.90
N SER A 1155 -5.69 5.29 15.70
CA SER A 1155 -4.88 6.26 16.44
C SER A 1155 -4.31 7.35 15.53
N ILE A 1156 -3.86 7.01 14.32
CA ILE A 1156 -3.34 7.97 13.32
C ILE A 1156 -4.48 8.87 12.82
N PHE A 1157 -5.63 8.29 12.50
CA PHE A 1157 -6.81 9.06 12.07
C PHE A 1157 -7.23 10.11 13.13
N PHE A 1158 -7.28 9.72 14.39
CA PHE A 1158 -7.64 10.65 15.48
C PHE A 1158 -6.52 11.62 15.83
N ALA A 1159 -5.26 11.26 15.62
CA ALA A 1159 -4.14 12.19 15.70
C ALA A 1159 -4.21 13.25 14.58
N ILE A 1160 -4.58 12.87 13.35
CA ILE A 1160 -4.88 13.81 12.26
C ILE A 1160 -6.05 14.71 12.64
N LYS A 1161 -7.14 14.16 13.19
CA LYS A 1161 -8.30 14.93 13.65
C LYS A 1161 -7.93 15.93 14.76
N ASP A 1162 -7.00 15.57 15.65
CA ASP A 1162 -6.45 16.47 16.68
C ASP A 1162 -5.63 17.62 16.05
N ALA A 1163 -4.75 17.31 15.10
CA ALA A 1163 -3.97 18.31 14.38
C ALA A 1163 -4.84 19.30 13.59
N ILE A 1164 -5.90 18.81 12.91
CA ILE A 1164 -6.87 19.65 12.21
C ILE A 1164 -7.59 20.58 13.17
N ARG A 1165 -7.99 20.09 14.36
CA ARG A 1165 -8.61 20.94 15.39
C ARG A 1165 -7.69 22.08 15.80
N ALA A 1166 -6.39 21.81 15.98
CA ALA A 1166 -5.40 22.85 16.25
C ALA A 1166 -5.25 23.85 15.10
N ALA A 1167 -5.34 23.40 13.83
CA ALA A 1167 -5.34 24.29 12.67
C ALA A 1167 -6.58 25.18 12.61
N ARG A 1168 -7.77 24.61 12.88
CA ARG A 1168 -9.04 25.35 12.91
C ARG A 1168 -9.06 26.39 14.04
N ALA A 1169 -8.47 26.09 15.19
CA ALA A 1169 -8.34 27.06 16.27
C ALA A 1169 -7.42 28.23 15.92
N GLN A 1170 -6.47 28.04 14.99
CA GLN A 1170 -5.54 29.08 14.54
C GLN A 1170 -6.18 30.05 13.54
N HIS A 1171 -6.88 29.52 12.53
CA HIS A 1171 -7.31 30.30 11.35
C HIS A 1171 -8.82 30.25 11.06
N GLY A 1172 -9.57 29.37 11.71
CA GLY A 1172 -11.02 29.27 11.53
C GLY A 1172 -11.80 30.25 12.41
N ASP A 1173 -13.08 30.45 12.09
CA ASP A 1173 -14.01 31.22 12.94
C ASP A 1173 -13.96 30.68 14.38
N SER A 1174 -13.89 31.61 15.35
CA SER A 1174 -13.42 31.50 16.73
C SER A 1174 -14.08 30.45 17.67
N ASN A 1175 -14.86 29.50 17.15
CA ASN A 1175 -15.47 28.40 17.89
C ASN A 1175 -14.67 27.10 17.80
N ALA A 1176 -13.54 27.03 18.52
CA ALA A 1176 -12.77 25.79 18.72
C ALA A 1176 -13.57 24.64 19.37
N LYS A 1177 -14.76 24.92 19.92
CA LYS A 1177 -15.72 23.92 20.47
C LYS A 1177 -16.62 23.28 19.40
N GLN A 1178 -16.52 23.68 18.15
CA GLN A 1178 -17.38 23.17 17.07
C GLN A 1178 -16.95 21.76 16.65
N LEU A 1179 -17.89 20.82 16.69
CA LEU A 1179 -17.72 19.48 16.12
C LEU A 1179 -17.66 19.62 14.60
N PHE A 1180 -16.57 19.15 13.98
CA PHE A 1180 -16.41 19.14 12.53
C PHE A 1180 -16.40 17.69 12.01
N GLN A 1181 -16.94 17.53 10.81
CA GLN A 1181 -16.97 16.23 10.14
C GLN A 1181 -15.60 15.86 9.58
N LEU A 1182 -15.17 14.63 9.81
CA LEU A 1182 -14.03 14.02 9.13
C LEU A 1182 -14.39 12.56 8.84
N ASP A 1183 -14.72 12.26 7.60
CA ASP A 1183 -15.00 10.89 7.17
C ASP A 1183 -13.70 10.10 6.90
N SER A 1184 -13.80 8.77 6.93
CA SER A 1184 -12.69 7.88 6.56
C SER A 1184 -12.78 7.49 5.09
N PRO A 1185 -11.66 7.46 4.33
CA PRO A 1185 -10.30 7.80 4.76
C PRO A 1185 -10.07 9.32 4.88
N ALA A 1186 -9.31 9.75 5.88
CA ALA A 1186 -8.81 11.12 6.05
C ALA A 1186 -7.67 11.41 5.05
N THR A 1187 -8.04 11.54 3.78
CA THR A 1187 -7.13 11.83 2.66
C THR A 1187 -6.61 13.26 2.70
N PRO A 1188 -5.54 13.58 1.95
CA PRO A 1188 -5.07 14.96 1.82
C PRO A 1188 -6.16 15.96 1.43
N GLU A 1189 -7.11 15.56 0.57
CA GLU A 1189 -8.31 16.34 0.25
C GLU A 1189 -9.10 16.72 1.51
N LYS A 1190 -9.48 15.71 2.32
CA LYS A 1190 -10.34 15.94 3.50
C LYS A 1190 -9.59 16.71 4.60
N ILE A 1191 -8.29 16.46 4.74
CA ILE A 1191 -7.42 17.20 5.67
C ILE A 1191 -7.33 18.67 5.25
N ARG A 1192 -6.99 18.95 3.98
CA ARG A 1192 -6.79 20.31 3.49
C ARG A 1192 -8.06 21.15 3.56
N ASN A 1193 -9.21 20.56 3.18
CA ASN A 1193 -10.49 21.26 3.21
C ASN A 1193 -10.99 21.49 4.65
N ALA A 1194 -10.62 20.62 5.60
CA ALA A 1194 -10.98 20.81 7.01
C ALA A 1194 -10.12 21.90 7.72
N CYS A 1195 -8.90 22.14 7.23
CA CYS A 1195 -8.03 23.27 7.60
C CYS A 1195 -8.51 24.58 6.94
N VAL A 1196 -9.71 25.02 7.32
CA VAL A 1196 -10.33 26.25 6.79
C VAL A 1196 -9.46 27.47 7.11
N ASP A 1197 -9.16 28.24 6.07
CA ASP A 1197 -8.33 29.45 6.10
C ASP A 1197 -8.80 30.47 5.03
N GLN A 1198 -8.01 31.53 4.84
CA GLN A 1198 -8.30 32.55 3.83
C GLN A 1198 -8.36 32.02 2.39
N PHE A 1199 -7.60 30.97 2.07
CA PHE A 1199 -7.52 30.40 0.72
C PHE A 1199 -8.74 29.52 0.41
N THR A 1200 -9.16 28.66 1.35
CA THR A 1200 -10.39 27.87 1.19
C THR A 1200 -11.61 28.78 1.10
N THR A 1201 -11.63 29.87 1.87
CA THR A 1201 -12.74 30.83 1.87
C THR A 1201 -12.86 31.54 0.52
N LEU A 1202 -11.74 31.91 -0.10
CA LEU A 1202 -11.72 32.55 -1.42
C LEU A 1202 -12.31 31.64 -2.51
N VAL A 1203 -12.02 30.33 -2.44
CA VAL A 1203 -12.60 29.33 -3.35
C VAL A 1203 -14.10 29.15 -3.08
N GLY A 1204 -14.52 29.03 -1.82
CA GLY A 1204 -15.91 28.79 -1.43
C GLY A 1204 -16.88 29.98 -1.61
N TYR A 1205 -16.39 31.22 -1.55
CA TYR A 1205 -17.22 32.42 -1.78
C TYR A 1205 -17.63 32.55 -3.26
N LEU A 1206 -16.71 32.25 -4.18
CA LEU A 1206 -16.95 32.31 -5.64
C LEU A 1206 -17.96 31.26 -6.12
N ASP A 1207 -18.12 30.14 -5.41
CA ASP A 1207 -19.09 29.11 -5.77
C ASP A 1207 -20.53 29.45 -5.31
N LYS A 1208 -20.70 30.35 -4.33
CA LYS A 1208 -22.03 30.85 -3.90
C LYS A 1208 -22.58 31.97 -4.79
N PHE A 1209 -21.70 32.67 -5.51
CA PHE A 1209 -22.05 33.75 -6.43
C PHE A 1209 -21.32 33.53 -7.76
N PRO A 1210 -21.78 32.59 -8.61
CA PRO A 1210 -21.19 32.44 -9.93
C PRO A 1210 -21.33 33.76 -10.69
N PRO A 1211 -20.34 34.18 -11.50
CA PRO A 1211 -20.49 35.34 -12.37
C PRO A 1211 -21.72 35.13 -13.25
N HIS A 1212 -22.63 36.12 -13.24
CA HIS A 1212 -23.88 36.10 -13.99
C HIS A 1212 -23.65 35.63 -15.44
N PRO A 1213 -24.31 34.56 -15.91
CA PRO A 1213 -24.32 34.23 -17.33
C PRO A 1213 -25.29 35.18 -18.03
N GLY A 1214 -24.73 36.19 -18.70
CA GLY A 1214 -25.45 36.93 -19.73
C GLY A 1214 -25.74 36.01 -20.92
N MET A 1215 -27.02 35.87 -21.23
CA MET A 1215 -27.65 35.44 -22.49
C MET A 1215 -27.53 33.97 -22.97
N ASP A 1216 -28.73 33.41 -23.14
CA ASP A 1216 -29.19 32.39 -24.08
C ASP A 1216 -28.73 30.94 -23.88
N ARG A 1217 -29.47 30.22 -23.02
CA ARG A 1217 -29.66 28.77 -23.11
C ARG A 1217 -30.94 28.46 -23.89
N VAL A 1218 -30.78 28.02 -25.14
CA VAL A 1218 -31.76 27.17 -25.82
C VAL A 1218 -31.61 25.76 -25.27
N ASN A 1219 -32.74 25.15 -24.91
CA ASN A 1219 -32.89 23.81 -24.34
C ASN A 1219 -32.11 22.71 -25.07
N ILE A 1220 -31.48 21.79 -24.32
CA ILE A 1220 -31.57 20.30 -24.37
C ILE A 1220 -31.01 19.74 -23.05
#